data_AF-A0A9J7ZBH9-F1
#
_entry.id   AF-A0A9J7ZBH9-F1
#
_cell.length_a   1.000
_cell.length_b   1.000
_cell.length_c   1.000
_cell.angle_alpha   90.00
_cell.angle_beta   90.00
_cell.angle_gamma   90.00
#
_symmetry.space_group_name_H-M   'P 1'
#
loop_
_entity.id
_entity.type
_entity.pdbx_description
1 polymer ?
#
loop_
_entity_poly.entity_id
_entity_poly.type
_entity_poly.pdbx_seq_one_letter_code
_entity_poly.pdbx_strand_id
1 'polypeptide(L)'
;MFEVVKQKRIDVLMLQETHSDLRNAADWTEVWDGVSVLSHNTSVSGGVAILFSKAFNPTSYQVDEVVKGRLLKVRAIFENFIFVFICVYIPTAPIERMLFLNTLCSVLQKCCVEEYLFVGGDFNCTQSNLDRNHIEPHLPSRNRLIQFVKTHELCDVWRQFNGAQKQYTWTHVRDSVISLARLDRFYVFKHHCNIVKKCLITPVSFSDHSMVLCSVFLNSIKPRSAYWQLNTTLLSDRYFKNIFKLFWDEFRTTKGSFKSLRQWWDFGKAQIKQFCLQYTQNVTRETSLIMNTLETDILKLLELAESTDGRRYLDSLAKKRTQLADLLNIKTQGALVRSRFQSADQMDAPSKFFFNLEKKNGQSRVIHALRSESGGLLTDFADIRKRAVVFYENLYKNELGPEYRSDSDFFSDLPQVSEEVNAEISGALSMGEMYKALQGMESGKAPGIDGLPVDFYKSFWSELGEDLLEVLNESLAEGQLPLSCRRAVLTLLPKKGDLTDIKCWRPVSLLCSDYKLLSKTLANRLAGAMDGVIHPDQTYCVPGRSIFDNVSLIRDILEVSKMVNLDCGLISLDQEKAFDRVEHRYLWRVLEAFGFCQNFINCIKVLYSGVESILKVNCGLCAPFKVQRGVRQGCSLSGMLYSLAIEPLLQQIRVKLYGLCLPNCVKNLTLSAYADDVIIMISRQSDIQVFCQVYLKL
;
A
#
# COMPACT_ATOMS: atom_id res chain seq x y z
N MET A 1 17.31 6.00 -16.01
CA MET A 1 18.18 5.22 -15.12
C MET A 1 17.41 4.47 -14.03
N PHE A 2 16.87 5.14 -13.00
CA PHE A 2 16.28 4.48 -11.81
C PHE A 2 15.13 3.50 -12.10
N GLU A 3 14.36 3.69 -13.17
CA GLU A 3 13.31 2.72 -13.56
C GLU A 3 13.88 1.41 -14.12
N VAL A 4 14.99 1.45 -14.85
CA VAL A 4 15.69 0.23 -15.29
C VAL A 4 16.20 -0.55 -14.08
N VAL A 5 16.70 0.16 -13.07
CA VAL A 5 17.17 -0.41 -11.80
C VAL A 5 16.05 -1.12 -11.05
N LYS A 6 14.86 -0.51 -10.97
CA LYS A 6 13.66 -1.13 -10.36
C LYS A 6 13.16 -2.34 -11.16
N GLN A 7 13.07 -2.24 -12.49
CA GLN A 7 12.57 -3.33 -13.33
C GLN A 7 13.47 -4.57 -13.29
N LYS A 8 14.79 -4.36 -13.34
CA LYS A 8 15.77 -5.44 -13.22
C LYS A 8 15.94 -5.91 -11.76
N ARG A 9 15.18 -5.33 -10.81
CA ARG A 9 15.17 -5.65 -9.37
C ARG A 9 16.58 -5.62 -8.78
N ILE A 10 17.32 -4.55 -9.07
CA ILE A 10 18.70 -4.38 -8.62
C ILE A 10 18.70 -4.02 -7.12
N ASP A 11 19.37 -4.84 -6.33
CA ASP A 11 19.47 -4.67 -4.88
C ASP A 11 20.57 -3.66 -4.48
N VAL A 12 21.68 -3.62 -5.21
CA VAL A 12 22.79 -2.65 -5.02
C VAL A 12 23.24 -2.14 -6.40
N LEU A 13 23.37 -0.83 -6.54
CA LEU A 13 23.78 -0.16 -7.78
C LEU A 13 25.06 0.65 -7.57
N MET A 14 26.05 0.45 -8.43
CA MET A 14 27.27 1.26 -8.50
C MET A 14 27.18 2.17 -9.71
N LEU A 15 27.32 3.49 -9.53
CA LEU A 15 27.25 4.47 -10.60
C LEU A 15 28.53 5.28 -10.70
N GLN A 16 28.91 5.60 -11.93
CA GLN A 16 29.97 6.53 -12.29
C GLN A 16 29.35 7.72 -13.03
N GLU A 17 30.10 8.82 -13.13
CA GLU A 17 29.63 10.07 -13.75
C GLU A 17 28.28 10.53 -13.20
N THR A 18 28.16 10.52 -11.87
CA THR A 18 26.92 10.97 -11.21
C THR A 18 26.66 12.45 -11.42
N HIS A 19 27.68 13.25 -11.78
CA HIS A 19 27.57 14.71 -11.86
C HIS A 19 26.99 15.29 -10.56
N SER A 20 27.34 14.68 -9.43
CA SER A 20 26.81 15.05 -8.12
C SER A 20 27.73 16.05 -7.43
N ASP A 21 27.10 17.05 -6.80
CA ASP A 21 27.73 18.03 -5.91
C ASP A 21 26.85 18.27 -4.68
N LEU A 22 27.31 19.12 -3.75
CA LEU A 22 26.55 19.42 -2.53
C LEU A 22 25.21 20.12 -2.79
N ARG A 23 25.03 20.73 -3.96
CA ARG A 23 23.79 21.46 -4.31
C ARG A 23 22.73 20.52 -4.83
N ASN A 24 23.11 19.47 -5.56
CA ASN A 24 22.19 18.47 -6.09
C ASN A 24 22.19 17.14 -5.30
N ALA A 25 23.01 17.01 -4.24
CA ALA A 25 23.01 15.82 -3.37
C ALA A 25 21.63 15.50 -2.80
N ALA A 26 20.86 16.54 -2.47
CA ALA A 26 19.47 16.40 -2.04
C ALA A 26 18.62 15.73 -3.14
N ASP A 27 18.80 16.11 -4.40
CA ASP A 27 18.05 15.54 -5.53
C ASP A 27 18.25 14.02 -5.67
N TRP A 28 19.40 13.50 -5.26
CA TRP A 28 19.68 12.06 -5.24
C TRP A 28 18.93 11.31 -4.14
N THR A 29 18.89 11.83 -2.90
CA THR A 29 18.16 11.21 -1.77
C THR A 29 16.65 11.34 -1.92
N GLU A 30 16.24 12.55 -2.24
CA GLU A 30 15.47 12.81 -3.41
C GLU A 30 14.82 11.65 -4.23
N VAL A 31 15.51 11.24 -5.31
CA VAL A 31 15.04 10.32 -6.37
C VAL A 31 15.25 8.83 -6.05
N TRP A 32 16.16 8.49 -5.12
CA TRP A 32 16.46 7.12 -4.71
C TRP A 32 16.01 6.83 -3.27
N ASP A 33 15.05 5.92 -3.10
CA ASP A 33 14.41 5.66 -1.79
C ASP A 33 15.20 4.76 -0.81
N GLY A 34 16.39 4.31 -1.21
CA GLY A 34 17.26 3.51 -0.36
C GLY A 34 18.48 4.29 0.11
N VAL A 35 19.49 3.62 0.66
CA VAL A 35 20.71 4.32 1.10
C VAL A 35 21.51 4.76 -0.11
N SER A 36 21.71 6.06 -0.26
CA SER A 36 22.60 6.65 -1.26
C SER A 36 23.92 7.06 -0.61
N VAL A 37 25.03 6.44 -1.01
CA VAL A 37 26.36 6.89 -0.64
C VAL A 37 27.00 7.53 -1.85
N LEU A 38 27.26 8.84 -1.77
CA LEU A 38 27.79 9.65 -2.87
C LEU A 38 29.20 10.10 -2.53
N SER A 39 30.07 10.06 -3.53
CA SER A 39 31.36 10.74 -3.55
C SER A 39 31.30 11.79 -4.66
N HIS A 40 31.21 13.05 -4.26
CA HIS A 40 30.93 14.18 -5.14
C HIS A 40 32.18 14.63 -5.91
N ASN A 41 31.97 15.16 -7.11
CA ASN A 41 33.00 15.90 -7.83
C ASN A 41 32.46 17.27 -8.24
N THR A 42 31.98 17.41 -9.48
CA THR A 42 31.31 18.62 -9.96
C THR A 42 29.98 18.27 -10.60
N SER A 43 29.06 19.23 -10.69
CA SER A 43 27.77 19.07 -11.37
C SER A 43 27.85 18.86 -12.89
N VAL A 44 29.07 18.85 -13.44
CA VAL A 44 29.33 18.79 -14.88
C VAL A 44 30.30 17.66 -15.24
N SER A 45 31.03 17.09 -14.27
CA SER A 45 31.96 15.99 -14.50
C SER A 45 32.28 15.17 -13.25
N GLY A 46 32.35 13.85 -13.44
CA GLY A 46 32.76 12.88 -12.42
C GLY A 46 31.74 12.64 -11.31
N GLY A 47 32.20 12.00 -10.23
CA GLY A 47 31.38 11.59 -9.09
C GLY A 47 30.96 10.12 -9.19
N VAL A 48 31.01 9.42 -8.06
CA VAL A 48 30.61 8.00 -7.97
C VAL A 48 29.58 7.79 -6.87
N ALA A 49 28.71 6.80 -7.05
CA ALA A 49 27.70 6.44 -6.07
C ALA A 49 27.64 4.93 -5.83
N ILE A 50 27.31 4.55 -4.59
CA ILE A 50 26.80 3.22 -4.24
C ILE A 50 25.42 3.42 -3.65
N LEU A 51 24.42 2.85 -4.32
CA LEU A 51 23.02 2.96 -3.96
C LEU A 51 22.49 1.59 -3.53
N PHE A 52 22.04 1.46 -2.29
CA PHE A 52 21.37 0.26 -1.79
C PHE A 52 19.88 0.42 -1.96
N SER A 53 19.19 -0.60 -2.47
CA SER A 53 17.74 -0.56 -2.60
C SER A 53 17.09 -0.65 -1.21
N LYS A 54 15.91 -0.05 -1.03
CA LYS A 54 15.17 -0.14 0.24
C LYS A 54 14.85 -1.58 0.68
N ALA A 55 14.73 -2.52 -0.27
CA ALA A 55 14.49 -3.93 0.03
C ALA A 55 15.76 -4.66 0.51
N PHE A 56 16.92 -4.03 0.33
CA PHE A 56 18.23 -4.55 0.66
C PHE A 56 19.07 -3.42 1.28
N ASN A 57 18.55 -2.82 2.37
CA ASN A 57 19.26 -1.80 3.13
C ASN A 57 20.18 -2.46 4.17
N PRO A 58 21.42 -1.99 4.32
CA PRO A 58 22.30 -2.48 5.37
C PRO A 58 21.78 -2.06 6.75
N THR A 59 21.99 -2.92 7.75
CA THR A 59 21.74 -2.62 9.17
C THR A 59 22.65 -1.48 9.65
N SER A 60 23.89 -1.46 9.16
CA SER A 60 24.84 -0.36 9.33
C SER A 60 25.88 -0.38 8.23
N TYR A 61 26.55 0.75 7.97
CA TYR A 61 27.61 0.82 6.97
C TYR A 61 28.67 1.86 7.35
N GLN A 62 29.89 1.66 6.85
CA GLN A 62 31.02 2.58 6.94
C GLN A 62 31.41 3.03 5.54
N VAL A 63 31.72 4.31 5.39
CA VAL A 63 32.05 4.93 4.10
C VAL A 63 33.47 5.44 4.14
N ASP A 64 34.28 4.99 3.19
CA ASP A 64 35.63 5.47 2.92
C ASP A 64 35.64 6.16 1.54
N GLU A 65 35.66 7.50 1.53
CA GLU A 65 35.93 8.27 0.32
C GLU A 65 37.45 8.33 0.10
N VAL A 66 37.98 7.37 -0.67
CA VAL A 66 39.44 7.20 -0.84
C VAL A 66 40.00 8.20 -1.85
N VAL A 67 39.31 8.38 -2.97
CA VAL A 67 39.62 9.40 -3.98
C VAL A 67 38.33 10.11 -4.30
N LYS A 68 38.23 11.37 -3.88
CA LYS A 68 37.03 12.19 -4.07
C LYS A 68 36.54 12.14 -5.51
N GLY A 69 35.28 11.80 -5.68
CA GLY A 69 34.59 11.72 -6.96
C GLY A 69 34.93 10.52 -7.84
N ARG A 70 35.81 9.60 -7.40
CA ARG A 70 36.36 8.52 -8.25
C ARG A 70 36.52 7.16 -7.58
N LEU A 71 36.79 7.11 -6.26
CA LEU A 71 36.97 5.86 -5.52
C LEU A 71 36.20 5.91 -4.20
N LEU A 72 35.09 5.17 -4.16
CA LEU A 72 34.22 5.09 -3.00
C LEU A 72 34.15 3.65 -2.51
N LYS A 73 34.53 3.43 -1.25
CA LYS A 73 34.39 2.14 -0.58
C LYS A 73 33.30 2.24 0.48
N VAL A 74 32.38 1.28 0.47
CA VAL A 74 31.33 1.13 1.47
C VAL A 74 31.39 -0.27 2.04
N ARG A 75 31.69 -0.36 3.33
CA ARG A 75 31.62 -1.61 4.10
C ARG A 75 30.25 -1.67 4.78
N ALA A 76 29.39 -2.56 4.33
CA ALA A 76 27.98 -2.65 4.69
C ALA A 76 27.67 -3.97 5.42
N ILE A 77 26.94 -3.89 6.53
CA ILE A 77 26.56 -5.02 7.38
C ILE A 77 25.09 -5.35 7.15
N PHE A 78 24.79 -6.61 6.85
CA PHE A 78 23.45 -7.15 6.63
C PHE A 78 23.24 -8.37 7.53
N GLU A 79 22.53 -8.21 8.64
CA GLU A 79 22.36 -9.28 9.64
C GLU A 79 23.72 -9.89 10.04
N ASN A 80 24.01 -11.12 9.60
CA ASN A 80 25.26 -11.86 9.89
C ASN A 80 26.33 -11.74 8.79
N PHE A 81 26.09 -10.96 7.74
CA PHE A 81 26.99 -10.84 6.58
C PHE A 81 27.63 -9.45 6.49
N ILE A 82 28.90 -9.42 6.07
CA ILE A 82 29.63 -8.18 5.80
C ILE A 82 30.01 -8.14 4.34
N PHE A 83 29.54 -7.09 3.66
CA PHE A 83 29.81 -6.82 2.26
C PHE A 83 30.72 -5.60 2.13
N VAL A 84 31.68 -5.67 1.23
CA VAL A 84 32.55 -4.54 0.89
C VAL A 84 32.32 -4.19 -0.57
N PHE A 85 31.72 -3.03 -0.80
CA PHE A 85 31.43 -2.49 -2.12
C PHE A 85 32.46 -1.40 -2.44
N ILE A 86 33.23 -1.56 -3.52
CA ILE A 86 34.20 -0.57 -3.99
C ILE A 86 33.77 -0.12 -5.38
N CYS A 87 33.28 1.13 -5.48
CA CYS A 87 32.86 1.75 -6.72
C CYS A 87 34.03 2.56 -7.32
N VAL A 88 34.41 2.24 -8.55
CA VAL A 88 35.57 2.84 -9.23
C VAL A 88 35.16 3.65 -10.47
N TYR A 89 35.82 4.79 -10.66
CA TYR A 89 35.81 5.58 -11.89
C TYR A 89 37.24 6.07 -12.19
N ILE A 90 38.00 5.19 -12.87
CA ILE A 90 39.43 5.38 -13.09
C ILE A 90 39.67 6.54 -14.07
N PRO A 91 40.65 7.43 -13.84
CA PRO A 91 40.98 8.50 -14.77
C PRO A 91 41.32 8.02 -16.20
N THR A 92 40.97 8.84 -17.19
CA THR A 92 41.31 8.60 -18.59
C THR A 92 42.78 8.92 -18.88
N ALA A 93 43.40 9.84 -18.14
CA ALA A 93 44.81 10.19 -18.29
C ALA A 93 45.74 9.01 -17.87
N PRO A 94 46.74 8.62 -18.70
CA PRO A 94 47.55 7.43 -18.44
C PRO A 94 48.31 7.41 -17.11
N ILE A 95 48.95 8.51 -16.74
CA ILE A 95 49.75 8.62 -15.51
C ILE A 95 48.84 8.55 -14.27
N GLU A 96 47.73 9.29 -14.30
CA GLU A 96 46.73 9.29 -13.21
C GLU A 96 46.11 7.91 -13.02
N ARG A 97 45.82 7.19 -14.11
CA ARG A 97 45.31 5.81 -14.07
C ARG A 97 46.28 4.85 -13.37
N MET A 98 47.59 4.99 -13.61
CA MET A 98 48.60 4.17 -12.95
C MET A 98 48.67 4.45 -11.44
N LEU A 99 48.65 5.73 -11.06
CA LEU A 99 48.61 6.14 -9.65
C LEU A 99 47.33 5.66 -8.95
N PHE A 100 46.19 5.76 -9.64
CA PHE A 100 44.89 5.31 -9.13
C PHE A 100 44.87 3.80 -8.86
N LEU A 101 45.43 2.99 -9.77
CA LEU A 101 45.56 1.54 -9.56
C LEU A 101 46.47 1.21 -8.36
N ASN A 102 47.50 2.00 -8.09
CA ASN A 102 48.33 1.83 -6.88
C ASN A 102 47.52 2.12 -5.61
N THR A 103 46.73 3.20 -5.60
CA THR A 103 45.82 3.51 -4.49
C THR A 103 44.81 2.37 -4.27
N LEU A 104 44.25 1.82 -5.35
CA LEU A 104 43.29 0.71 -5.27
C LEU A 104 43.93 -0.56 -4.69
N CYS A 105 45.21 -0.86 -5.00
CA CYS A 105 45.96 -1.95 -4.35
C CYS A 105 45.99 -1.75 -2.82
N SER A 106 46.38 -0.56 -2.36
CA SER A 106 46.49 -0.26 -0.93
C SER A 106 45.15 -0.34 -0.20
N VAL A 107 44.02 -0.09 -0.88
CA VAL A 107 42.67 -0.28 -0.32
C VAL A 107 42.35 -1.76 -0.16
N LEU A 108 42.63 -2.59 -1.17
CA LEU A 108 42.34 -4.02 -1.12
C LEU A 108 43.18 -4.78 -0.10
N GLN A 109 44.43 -4.36 0.13
CA GLN A 109 45.28 -4.93 1.19
C GLN A 109 44.69 -4.77 2.60
N LYS A 110 43.75 -3.84 2.79
CA LYS A 110 43.08 -3.58 4.07
C LYS A 110 41.73 -4.31 4.20
N CYS A 111 41.29 -5.03 3.16
CA CYS A 111 40.03 -5.80 3.20
C CYS A 111 40.27 -7.18 3.83
N CYS A 112 39.31 -7.65 4.64
CA CYS A 112 39.42 -8.98 5.25
C CYS A 112 38.97 -10.07 4.27
N VAL A 113 39.62 -11.23 4.30
CA VAL A 113 39.36 -12.34 3.37
C VAL A 113 37.97 -12.96 3.57
N GLU A 114 37.41 -12.83 4.78
CA GLU A 114 36.09 -13.33 5.16
C GLU A 114 34.93 -12.42 4.69
N GLU A 115 35.23 -11.21 4.19
CA GLU A 115 34.23 -10.24 3.74
C GLU A 115 33.87 -10.45 2.26
N TYR A 116 32.58 -10.33 1.93
CA TYR A 116 32.14 -10.44 0.54
C TYR A 116 32.47 -9.15 -0.23
N LEU A 117 33.61 -9.17 -0.92
CA LEU A 117 34.12 -8.06 -1.71
C LEU A 117 33.51 -8.00 -3.12
N PHE A 118 33.04 -6.82 -3.50
CA PHE A 118 32.62 -6.45 -4.85
C PHE A 118 33.32 -5.15 -5.26
N VAL A 119 34.26 -5.22 -6.20
CA VAL A 119 34.87 -4.04 -6.83
C VAL A 119 34.21 -3.86 -8.19
N GLY A 120 33.53 -2.74 -8.43
CA GLY A 120 32.82 -2.53 -9.68
C GLY A 120 32.84 -1.08 -10.17
N GLY A 121 32.69 -0.91 -11.48
CA GLY A 121 32.63 0.40 -12.13
C GLY A 121 33.46 0.48 -13.40
N ASP A 122 33.80 1.70 -13.80
CA ASP A 122 34.51 2.00 -15.04
C ASP A 122 36.02 2.08 -14.80
N PHE A 123 36.75 1.16 -15.41
CA PHE A 123 38.20 1.05 -15.29
C PHE A 123 38.96 1.88 -16.33
N ASN A 124 38.28 2.46 -17.33
CA ASN A 124 38.89 3.22 -18.43
C ASN A 124 40.09 2.53 -19.13
N CYS A 125 40.19 1.20 -18.98
CA CYS A 125 41.21 0.37 -19.59
C CYS A 125 40.74 -1.07 -19.72
N THR A 126 41.39 -1.82 -20.61
CA THR A 126 41.03 -3.22 -20.87
C THR A 126 42.07 -4.19 -20.32
N GLN A 127 41.69 -5.46 -20.16
CA GLN A 127 42.60 -6.53 -19.73
C GLN A 127 43.04 -7.44 -20.86
N SER A 128 42.25 -7.54 -21.93
CA SER A 128 42.49 -8.46 -23.04
C SER A 128 42.20 -7.78 -24.38
N ASN A 129 42.81 -8.30 -25.46
CA ASN A 129 42.43 -7.93 -26.82
C ASN A 129 40.97 -8.29 -27.15
N LEU A 130 40.35 -9.20 -26.39
CA LEU A 130 38.93 -9.53 -26.52
C LEU A 130 37.99 -8.45 -25.96
N ASP A 131 38.53 -7.47 -25.24
CA ASP A 131 37.74 -6.44 -24.57
C ASP A 131 37.58 -5.18 -25.41
N ARG A 132 38.03 -5.16 -26.67
CA ARG A 132 37.86 -4.01 -27.58
C ARG A 132 37.93 -4.44 -29.04
N ASN A 133 37.31 -3.66 -29.93
CA ASN A 133 37.34 -3.89 -31.38
C ASN A 133 38.45 -3.13 -32.13
N HIS A 134 39.32 -2.42 -31.41
CA HIS A 134 40.41 -1.60 -31.96
C HIS A 134 41.66 -1.72 -31.08
N ILE A 135 42.80 -1.19 -31.54
CA ILE A 135 44.09 -1.29 -30.83
C ILE A 135 44.00 -0.67 -29.43
N GLU A 136 44.69 -1.28 -28.46
CA GLU A 136 44.79 -0.74 -27.09
C GLU A 136 45.54 0.61 -27.12
N PRO A 137 44.91 1.72 -26.71
CA PRO A 137 45.52 3.04 -26.72
C PRO A 137 46.61 3.18 -25.65
N HIS A 138 46.58 2.36 -24.57
CA HIS A 138 47.59 2.44 -23.52
C HIS A 138 47.96 1.09 -22.89
N LEU A 139 48.95 0.41 -23.47
CA LEU A 139 49.43 -0.91 -23.05
C LEU A 139 49.94 -0.98 -21.59
N PRO A 140 50.66 0.02 -21.04
CA PRO A 140 51.10 -0.02 -19.65
C PRO A 140 49.93 -0.07 -18.65
N SER A 141 48.82 0.64 -18.91
CA SER A 141 47.65 0.60 -18.03
C SER A 141 46.98 -0.77 -18.03
N ARG A 142 46.90 -1.43 -19.20
CA ARG A 142 46.44 -2.83 -19.31
C ARG A 142 47.31 -3.75 -18.46
N ASN A 143 48.62 -3.68 -18.63
CA ASN A 143 49.55 -4.55 -17.89
C ASN A 143 49.44 -4.34 -16.38
N ARG A 144 49.28 -3.08 -15.94
CA ARG A 144 49.06 -2.77 -14.53
C ARG A 144 47.74 -3.33 -14.00
N LEU A 145 46.65 -3.24 -14.77
CA LEU A 145 45.36 -3.82 -14.38
C LEU A 145 45.42 -5.36 -14.30
N ILE A 146 46.12 -6.01 -15.23
CA ILE A 146 46.36 -7.47 -15.18
C ILE A 146 47.15 -7.83 -13.91
N GLN A 147 48.21 -7.08 -13.60
CA GLN A 147 49.00 -7.29 -12.40
C GLN A 147 48.18 -7.06 -11.12
N PHE A 148 47.35 -6.02 -11.09
CA PHE A 148 46.44 -5.72 -9.98
C PHE A 148 45.51 -6.89 -9.67
N VAL A 149 44.86 -7.45 -10.69
CA VAL A 149 43.96 -8.60 -10.55
C VAL A 149 44.70 -9.85 -10.09
N LYS A 150 45.88 -10.11 -10.65
CA LYS A 150 46.70 -11.26 -10.25
C LYS A 150 47.20 -11.15 -8.80
N THR A 151 47.62 -9.96 -8.37
CA THR A 151 48.21 -9.72 -7.04
C THR A 151 47.19 -9.90 -5.92
N HIS A 152 45.93 -9.54 -6.15
CA HIS A 152 44.86 -9.62 -5.14
C HIS A 152 43.93 -10.81 -5.34
N GLU A 153 44.33 -11.79 -6.15
CA GLU A 153 43.55 -12.98 -6.49
C GLU A 153 42.10 -12.67 -6.85
N LEU A 154 41.91 -11.66 -7.70
CA LEU A 154 40.59 -11.24 -8.15
C LEU A 154 40.12 -12.06 -9.35
N CYS A 155 38.81 -12.22 -9.46
CA CYS A 155 38.13 -12.85 -10.59
C CYS A 155 37.33 -11.80 -11.36
N ASP A 156 37.59 -11.63 -12.67
CA ASP A 156 36.71 -10.87 -13.57
C ASP A 156 35.41 -11.67 -13.75
N VAL A 157 34.35 -11.22 -13.08
CA VAL A 157 33.12 -12.00 -12.96
C VAL A 157 32.52 -12.27 -14.34
N TRP A 158 32.43 -11.27 -15.22
CA TRP A 158 31.83 -11.47 -16.54
C TRP A 158 32.69 -12.42 -17.39
N ARG A 159 34.01 -12.26 -17.37
CA ARG A 159 34.92 -13.12 -18.17
C ARG A 159 34.89 -14.57 -17.71
N GLN A 160 34.73 -14.83 -16.41
CA GLN A 160 34.59 -16.17 -15.84
C GLN A 160 33.38 -16.93 -16.39
N PHE A 161 32.23 -16.25 -16.56
CA PHE A 161 31.00 -16.88 -17.06
C PHE A 161 30.88 -16.91 -18.59
N ASN A 162 31.61 -16.05 -19.30
CA ASN A 162 31.45 -15.87 -20.76
C ASN A 162 32.71 -16.25 -21.57
N GLY A 163 33.78 -16.71 -20.92
CA GLY A 163 34.96 -17.29 -21.58
C GLY A 163 35.59 -16.35 -22.62
N ALA A 164 35.77 -16.83 -23.86
CA ALA A 164 36.38 -16.05 -24.94
C ALA A 164 35.40 -15.12 -25.69
N GLN A 165 34.14 -15.03 -25.27
CA GLN A 165 33.15 -14.19 -25.96
C GLN A 165 33.55 -12.71 -25.96
N LYS A 166 33.23 -12.00 -27.04
CA LYS A 166 33.40 -10.55 -27.16
C LYS A 166 32.06 -9.87 -26.92
N GLN A 167 32.01 -9.04 -25.89
CA GLN A 167 30.89 -8.15 -25.62
C GLN A 167 31.45 -6.91 -24.93
N TYR A 168 30.88 -5.75 -25.25
CA TYR A 168 31.42 -4.45 -24.86
C TYR A 168 30.42 -3.72 -23.99
N THR A 169 30.94 -2.84 -23.14
CA THR A 169 30.09 -2.01 -22.28
C THR A 169 29.99 -0.61 -22.84
N TRP A 170 31.05 -0.07 -23.44
CA TRP A 170 31.09 1.26 -24.03
C TRP A 170 30.95 1.23 -25.55
N THR A 171 30.15 2.14 -26.11
CA THR A 171 29.94 2.32 -27.55
C THR A 171 30.08 3.79 -27.93
N HIS A 172 31.00 4.11 -28.83
CA HIS A 172 31.15 5.45 -29.37
C HIS A 172 31.17 5.44 -30.89
N VAL A 173 30.38 6.34 -31.49
CA VAL A 173 30.26 6.46 -32.95
C VAL A 173 30.80 7.82 -33.37
N ARG A 174 31.86 7.85 -34.18
CA ARG A 174 32.44 9.07 -34.74
C ARG A 174 32.79 8.86 -36.20
N ASP A 175 32.43 9.81 -37.06
CA ASP A 175 32.72 9.76 -38.50
C ASP A 175 32.31 8.43 -39.15
N SER A 176 31.15 7.89 -38.75
CA SER A 176 30.63 6.58 -39.16
C SER A 176 31.44 5.34 -38.75
N VAL A 177 32.45 5.50 -37.89
CA VAL A 177 33.24 4.41 -37.29
C VAL A 177 32.75 4.13 -35.88
N ILE A 178 32.51 2.85 -35.56
CA ILE A 178 32.09 2.40 -34.24
C ILE A 178 33.28 1.90 -33.41
N SER A 179 33.53 2.55 -32.28
CA SER A 179 34.51 2.14 -31.29
C SER A 179 33.80 1.44 -30.13
N LEU A 180 34.21 0.21 -29.85
CA LEU A 180 33.62 -0.65 -28.81
C LEU A 180 34.70 -1.07 -27.81
N ALA A 181 34.40 -0.98 -26.52
CA ALA A 181 35.30 -1.45 -25.46
C ALA A 181 34.53 -1.95 -24.22
N ARG A 182 35.08 -2.95 -23.52
CA ARG A 182 34.60 -3.44 -22.21
C ARG A 182 35.40 -2.76 -21.10
N LEU A 183 34.87 -1.62 -20.65
CA LEU A 183 35.49 -0.76 -19.65
C LEU A 183 34.89 -0.99 -18.25
N ASP A 184 33.59 -1.33 -18.20
CA ASP A 184 32.83 -1.53 -16.97
C ASP A 184 32.90 -3.00 -16.54
N ARG A 185 33.25 -3.24 -15.26
CA ARG A 185 33.52 -4.59 -14.75
C ARG A 185 33.09 -4.77 -13.31
N PHE A 186 32.91 -6.04 -12.92
CA PHE A 186 32.91 -6.46 -11.53
C PHE A 186 34.08 -7.42 -11.30
N TYR A 187 34.81 -7.17 -10.21
CA TYR A 187 35.78 -8.08 -9.62
C TYR A 187 35.31 -8.52 -8.24
N VAL A 188 35.50 -9.80 -7.95
CA VAL A 188 35.32 -10.39 -6.61
C VAL A 188 36.58 -11.18 -6.27
N PHE A 189 36.80 -11.50 -5.00
CA PHE A 189 37.85 -12.47 -4.66
C PHE A 189 37.58 -13.81 -5.32
N LYS A 190 38.63 -14.46 -5.81
CA LYS A 190 38.52 -15.73 -6.55
C LYS A 190 37.81 -16.82 -5.74
N HIS A 191 38.03 -16.91 -4.43
CA HIS A 191 37.35 -17.86 -3.55
C HIS A 191 35.87 -17.56 -3.32
N HIS A 192 35.42 -16.31 -3.51
CA HIS A 192 34.00 -15.89 -3.43
C HIS A 192 33.27 -15.98 -4.78
N CYS A 193 33.90 -16.46 -5.84
CA CYS A 193 33.23 -16.55 -7.15
C CYS A 193 32.06 -17.55 -7.15
N ASN A 194 32.04 -18.51 -6.22
CA ASN A 194 31.00 -19.53 -6.08
C ASN A 194 29.61 -19.00 -5.69
N ILE A 195 29.53 -17.82 -5.04
CA ILE A 195 28.24 -17.21 -4.69
C ILE A 195 27.59 -16.46 -5.85
N VAL A 196 28.36 -16.15 -6.89
CA VAL A 196 27.86 -15.53 -8.12
C VAL A 196 27.18 -16.59 -8.96
N LYS A 197 25.95 -16.31 -9.42
CA LYS A 197 25.19 -17.21 -10.31
C LYS A 197 25.27 -16.82 -11.77
N LYS A 198 25.37 -15.51 -12.05
CA LYS A 198 25.34 -14.99 -13.41
C LYS A 198 25.93 -13.58 -13.46
N CYS A 199 26.61 -13.25 -14.56
CA CYS A 199 26.99 -11.88 -14.88
C CYS A 199 26.71 -11.58 -16.35
N LEU A 200 25.97 -10.51 -16.60
CA LEU A 200 25.49 -10.12 -17.94
C LEU A 200 25.86 -8.68 -18.26
N ILE A 201 26.06 -8.38 -19.54
CA ILE A 201 26.07 -7.00 -20.05
C ILE A 201 24.72 -6.78 -20.74
N THR A 202 24.00 -5.74 -20.32
CA THR A 202 22.65 -5.40 -20.80
C THR A 202 22.64 -3.96 -21.32
N PRO A 203 22.23 -3.73 -22.59
CA PRO A 203 22.19 -2.39 -23.14
C PRO A 203 21.16 -1.53 -22.40
N VAL A 204 21.45 -0.24 -22.27
CA VAL A 204 20.49 0.76 -21.76
C VAL A 204 20.22 1.82 -22.81
N SER A 205 19.05 2.45 -22.75
CA SER A 205 18.63 3.45 -23.75
C SER A 205 19.15 4.86 -23.48
N PHE A 206 19.66 5.14 -22.28
CA PHE A 206 19.99 6.48 -21.80
C PHE A 206 21.50 6.72 -21.62
N SER A 207 22.34 5.78 -22.02
CA SER A 207 23.80 5.89 -21.94
C SER A 207 24.45 5.22 -23.14
N ASP A 208 25.62 5.70 -23.51
CA ASP A 208 26.58 5.07 -24.42
C ASP A 208 27.30 3.88 -23.77
N HIS A 209 27.20 3.74 -22.45
CA HIS A 209 27.55 2.53 -21.71
C HIS A 209 26.35 1.56 -21.59
N SER A 210 26.68 0.28 -21.44
CA SER A 210 25.77 -0.82 -21.11
C SER A 210 25.95 -1.21 -19.65
N MET A 211 24.86 -1.62 -19.01
CA MET A 211 24.85 -2.03 -17.61
C MET A 211 25.49 -3.41 -17.44
N VAL A 212 26.37 -3.56 -16.46
CA VAL A 212 26.86 -4.88 -16.02
C VAL A 212 26.01 -5.35 -14.84
N LEU A 213 25.32 -6.48 -15.00
CA LEU A 213 24.44 -7.05 -13.98
C LEU A 213 25.06 -8.31 -13.39
N CYS A 214 25.43 -8.25 -12.11
CA CYS A 214 25.92 -9.39 -11.33
C CYS A 214 24.79 -9.93 -10.42
N SER A 215 24.46 -11.21 -10.54
CA SER A 215 23.45 -11.88 -9.70
C SER A 215 24.13 -12.79 -8.68
N VAL A 216 23.87 -12.55 -7.40
CA VAL A 216 24.40 -13.31 -6.27
C VAL A 216 23.26 -14.00 -5.53
N PHE A 217 23.51 -15.19 -4.99
CA PHE A 217 22.52 -15.91 -4.20
C PHE A 217 22.91 -15.86 -2.73
N LEU A 218 22.00 -15.32 -1.91
CA LEU A 218 22.08 -15.27 -0.45
C LEU A 218 20.76 -15.85 0.08
N ASN A 219 20.82 -16.71 1.10
CA ASN A 219 19.60 -17.26 1.68
C ASN A 219 18.78 -16.14 2.36
N SER A 220 17.46 -16.13 2.10
CA SER A 220 16.37 -15.48 2.87
C SER A 220 16.23 -13.94 2.97
N ILE A 221 15.84 -13.24 1.90
CA ILE A 221 15.14 -11.93 2.01
C ILE A 221 14.07 -11.78 0.92
N LYS A 222 12.78 -11.62 1.29
CA LYS A 222 11.75 -10.82 0.56
C LYS A 222 10.35 -10.87 1.21
N PRO A 223 9.75 -9.72 1.60
CA PRO A 223 8.32 -9.61 1.87
C PRO A 223 7.54 -9.42 0.55
N ARG A 224 6.55 -10.29 0.27
CA ARG A 224 5.52 -10.05 -0.76
C ARG A 224 4.27 -9.44 -0.13
N SER A 225 3.46 -8.75 -0.93
CA SER A 225 2.13 -8.25 -0.53
C SER A 225 1.26 -9.36 0.09
N ALA A 226 0.51 -9.02 1.14
CA ALA A 226 -0.29 -9.94 1.95
C ALA A 226 -1.42 -10.66 1.16
N TYR A 227 -1.97 -10.03 0.12
CA TYR A 227 -2.99 -10.62 -0.77
C TYR A 227 -3.13 -9.84 -2.09
N TRP A 228 -3.84 -10.44 -3.05
CA TRP A 228 -4.03 -9.92 -4.41
C TRP A 228 -5.04 -8.77 -4.47
N GLN A 229 -4.80 -7.82 -5.38
CA GLN A 229 -5.74 -6.76 -5.74
C GLN A 229 -5.77 -6.62 -7.26
N LEU A 230 -6.96 -6.41 -7.83
CA LEU A 230 -7.13 -6.18 -9.26
C LEU A 230 -6.37 -4.92 -9.68
N ASN A 231 -5.62 -5.02 -10.78
CA ASN A 231 -5.06 -3.85 -11.45
C ASN A 231 -6.17 -3.15 -12.26
N THR A 232 -6.64 -1.99 -11.78
CA THR A 232 -7.74 -1.26 -12.41
C THR A 232 -7.43 -0.75 -13.81
N THR A 233 -6.17 -0.70 -14.25
CA THR A 233 -5.83 -0.37 -15.65
C THR A 233 -6.41 -1.37 -16.64
N LEU A 234 -6.65 -2.62 -16.23
CA LEU A 234 -7.28 -3.65 -17.06
C LEU A 234 -8.73 -3.25 -17.42
N LEU A 235 -9.38 -2.42 -16.61
CA LEU A 235 -10.74 -1.94 -16.85
C LEU A 235 -10.80 -0.89 -17.97
N SER A 236 -9.68 -0.46 -18.52
CA SER A 236 -9.62 0.39 -19.71
C SER A 236 -9.36 -0.41 -21.00
N ASP A 237 -8.96 -1.68 -20.86
CA ASP A 237 -8.63 -2.56 -21.99
C ASP A 237 -9.91 -3.21 -22.56
N ARG A 238 -10.23 -2.86 -23.82
CA ARG A 238 -11.41 -3.40 -24.51
C ARG A 238 -11.32 -4.90 -24.76
N TYR A 239 -10.13 -5.42 -25.06
CA TYR A 239 -9.94 -6.84 -25.30
C TYR A 239 -10.13 -7.63 -24.00
N PHE A 240 -9.54 -7.16 -22.90
CA PHE A 240 -9.77 -7.72 -21.56
C PHE A 240 -11.27 -7.76 -21.22
N LYS A 241 -12.00 -6.67 -21.44
CA LYS A 241 -13.44 -6.61 -21.19
C LYS A 241 -14.24 -7.63 -22.02
N ASN A 242 -13.93 -7.76 -23.31
CA ASN A 242 -14.64 -8.69 -24.18
C ASN A 242 -14.43 -10.15 -23.76
N ILE A 243 -13.18 -10.51 -23.43
CA ILE A 243 -12.85 -11.86 -22.95
C ILE A 243 -13.53 -12.10 -21.58
N PHE A 244 -13.54 -11.10 -20.70
CA PHE A 244 -14.20 -11.22 -19.39
C PHE A 244 -15.70 -11.51 -19.53
N LYS A 245 -16.39 -10.86 -20.47
CA LYS A 245 -17.81 -11.13 -20.75
C LYS A 245 -18.05 -12.60 -21.10
N LEU A 246 -17.28 -13.12 -22.07
CA LEU A 246 -17.35 -14.53 -22.47
C LEU A 246 -17.07 -15.48 -21.30
N PHE A 247 -16.02 -15.19 -20.52
CA PHE A 247 -15.68 -15.95 -19.33
C PHE A 247 -16.83 -15.96 -18.31
N TRP A 248 -17.46 -14.82 -18.06
CA TRP A 248 -18.55 -14.74 -17.08
C TRP A 248 -19.82 -15.43 -17.58
N ASP A 249 -20.16 -15.28 -18.86
CA ASP A 249 -21.31 -15.96 -19.47
C ASP A 249 -21.16 -17.49 -19.40
N GLU A 250 -19.95 -18.01 -19.68
CA GLU A 250 -19.64 -19.43 -19.51
C GLU A 250 -19.76 -19.85 -18.04
N PHE A 251 -19.15 -19.08 -17.12
CA PHE A 251 -19.21 -19.38 -15.69
C PHE A 251 -20.65 -19.36 -15.14
N ARG A 252 -21.52 -18.49 -15.66
CA ARG A 252 -22.93 -18.40 -15.26
C ARG A 252 -23.68 -19.71 -15.48
N THR A 253 -23.34 -20.47 -16.52
CA THR A 253 -23.96 -21.79 -16.80
C THR A 253 -23.71 -22.82 -15.69
N THR A 254 -22.67 -22.61 -14.86
CA THR A 254 -22.31 -23.53 -13.78
C THR A 254 -23.14 -23.34 -12.51
N LYS A 255 -24.02 -22.32 -12.44
CA LYS A 255 -24.80 -21.94 -11.25
C LYS A 255 -25.52 -23.14 -10.60
N GLY A 256 -26.15 -23.99 -11.40
CA GLY A 256 -26.86 -25.20 -10.94
C GLY A 256 -25.96 -26.32 -10.38
N SER A 257 -24.64 -26.23 -10.52
CA SER A 257 -23.67 -27.21 -10.00
C SER A 257 -23.27 -26.95 -8.55
N PHE A 258 -23.68 -25.82 -7.97
CA PHE A 258 -23.33 -25.43 -6.60
C PHE A 258 -24.50 -25.64 -5.65
N LYS A 259 -24.19 -25.90 -4.38
CA LYS A 259 -25.21 -26.11 -3.34
C LYS A 259 -26.01 -24.85 -2.99
N SER A 260 -25.48 -23.67 -3.29
CA SER A 260 -26.10 -22.37 -3.02
C SER A 260 -25.48 -21.30 -3.91
N LEU A 261 -26.22 -20.22 -4.17
CA LEU A 261 -25.70 -19.09 -4.94
C LEU A 261 -24.53 -18.39 -4.24
N ARG A 262 -24.51 -18.42 -2.90
CA ARG A 262 -23.39 -17.91 -2.09
C ARG A 262 -22.06 -18.62 -2.39
N GLN A 263 -22.09 -19.94 -2.50
CA GLN A 263 -20.90 -20.73 -2.85
C GLN A 263 -20.47 -20.48 -4.30
N TRP A 264 -21.44 -20.46 -5.21
CA TRP A 264 -21.20 -20.13 -6.62
C TRP A 264 -20.54 -18.75 -6.77
N TRP A 265 -21.04 -17.75 -6.05
CA TRP A 265 -20.51 -16.38 -6.09
C TRP A 265 -19.07 -16.28 -5.56
N ASP A 266 -18.79 -16.86 -4.38
CA ASP A 266 -17.43 -16.86 -3.82
C ASP A 266 -16.44 -17.62 -4.72
N PHE A 267 -16.87 -18.73 -5.31
CA PHE A 267 -16.07 -19.46 -6.28
C PHE A 267 -15.85 -18.64 -7.56
N GLY A 268 -16.88 -17.96 -8.06
CA GLY A 268 -16.81 -17.03 -9.19
C GLY A 268 -15.79 -15.92 -8.96
N LYS A 269 -15.79 -15.29 -7.78
CA LYS A 269 -14.76 -14.29 -7.42
C LYS A 269 -13.34 -14.86 -7.41
N ALA A 270 -13.18 -16.11 -6.95
CA ALA A 270 -11.89 -16.79 -7.03
C ALA A 270 -11.46 -17.07 -8.49
N GLN A 271 -12.40 -17.45 -9.36
CA GLN A 271 -12.15 -17.63 -10.80
C GLN A 271 -11.82 -16.30 -11.48
N ILE A 272 -12.53 -15.21 -11.18
CA ILE A 272 -12.22 -13.85 -11.67
C ILE A 272 -10.78 -13.48 -11.32
N LYS A 273 -10.35 -13.74 -10.07
CA LYS A 273 -8.96 -13.51 -9.65
C LYS A 273 -7.97 -14.32 -10.50
N GLN A 274 -8.22 -15.61 -10.73
CA GLN A 274 -7.35 -16.45 -11.57
C GLN A 274 -7.31 -15.96 -13.01
N PHE A 275 -8.47 -15.64 -13.58
CA PHE A 275 -8.60 -15.04 -14.91
C PHE A 275 -7.73 -13.78 -15.04
N CYS A 276 -7.86 -12.85 -14.08
CA CYS A 276 -7.08 -11.60 -14.08
C CYS A 276 -5.57 -11.85 -13.93
N LEU A 277 -5.18 -12.81 -13.08
CA LEU A 277 -3.79 -13.20 -12.90
C LEU A 277 -3.20 -13.81 -14.18
N GLN A 278 -3.92 -14.72 -14.83
CA GLN A 278 -3.51 -15.34 -16.09
C GLN A 278 -3.38 -14.32 -17.21
N TYR A 279 -4.39 -13.44 -17.37
CA TYR A 279 -4.33 -12.36 -18.34
C TYR A 279 -3.11 -11.46 -18.12
N THR A 280 -2.91 -11.01 -16.87
CA THR A 280 -1.77 -10.16 -16.52
C THR A 280 -0.43 -10.88 -16.74
N GLN A 281 -0.34 -12.17 -16.41
CA GLN A 281 0.87 -12.97 -16.63
C GLN A 281 1.18 -13.12 -18.11
N ASN A 282 0.17 -13.37 -18.96
CA ASN A 282 0.34 -13.49 -20.41
C ASN A 282 0.81 -12.17 -21.01
N VAL A 283 0.12 -11.06 -20.72
CA VAL A 283 0.52 -9.72 -21.17
C VAL A 283 1.92 -9.36 -20.67
N THR A 284 2.24 -9.66 -19.41
CA THR A 284 3.57 -9.39 -18.84
C THR A 284 4.64 -10.24 -19.50
N ARG A 285 4.36 -11.51 -19.80
CA ARG A 285 5.26 -12.44 -20.47
C ARG A 285 5.53 -11.97 -21.90
N GLU A 286 4.50 -11.61 -22.65
CA GLU A 286 4.63 -11.07 -24.01
C GLU A 286 5.43 -9.76 -24.01
N THR A 287 5.08 -8.82 -23.13
CA THR A 287 5.81 -7.55 -23.01
C THR A 287 7.28 -7.79 -22.64
N SER A 288 7.56 -8.72 -21.71
CA SER A 288 8.93 -9.05 -21.31
C SER A 288 9.70 -9.79 -22.43
N LEU A 289 9.03 -10.63 -23.21
CA LEU A 289 9.60 -11.27 -24.39
C LEU A 289 9.97 -10.22 -25.43
N ILE A 290 9.06 -9.29 -25.74
CA ILE A 290 9.32 -8.19 -26.69
C ILE A 290 10.53 -7.37 -26.22
N MET A 291 10.57 -6.99 -24.94
CA MET A 291 11.71 -6.27 -24.38
C MET A 291 13.03 -7.04 -24.50
N ASN A 292 13.04 -8.33 -24.14
CA ASN A 292 14.23 -9.18 -24.26
C ASN A 292 14.66 -9.34 -25.72
N THR A 293 13.71 -9.46 -26.66
CA THR A 293 13.99 -9.50 -28.09
C THR A 293 14.61 -8.19 -28.56
N LEU A 294 14.07 -7.04 -28.15
CA LEU A 294 14.66 -5.73 -28.46
C LEU A 294 16.08 -5.59 -27.88
N GLU A 295 16.31 -5.99 -26.64
CA GLU A 295 17.66 -6.01 -26.03
C GLU A 295 18.63 -6.90 -26.80
N THR A 296 18.18 -8.09 -27.23
CA THR A 296 18.98 -9.04 -28.02
C THR A 296 19.27 -8.52 -29.42
N ASP A 297 18.28 -7.93 -30.10
CA ASP A 297 18.43 -7.33 -31.42
C ASP A 297 19.45 -6.18 -31.36
N ILE A 298 19.41 -5.34 -30.33
CA ILE A 298 20.39 -4.26 -30.12
C ILE A 298 21.81 -4.84 -29.99
N LEU A 299 21.99 -5.90 -29.20
CA LEU A 299 23.31 -6.55 -29.05
C LEU A 299 23.80 -7.16 -30.38
N LYS A 300 22.93 -7.82 -31.14
CA LYS A 300 23.28 -8.38 -32.46
C LYS A 300 23.65 -7.29 -33.47
N LEU A 301 22.92 -6.18 -33.49
CA LEU A 301 23.23 -5.05 -34.37
C LEU A 301 24.58 -4.42 -34.02
N LEU A 302 24.95 -4.37 -32.74
CA LEU A 302 26.28 -3.93 -32.31
C LEU A 302 27.39 -4.87 -32.78
N GLU A 303 27.18 -6.19 -32.71
CA GLU A 303 28.12 -7.20 -33.21
C GLU A 303 28.28 -7.13 -34.74
N LEU A 304 27.18 -6.99 -35.48
CA LEU A 304 27.21 -6.83 -36.94
C LEU A 304 27.94 -5.54 -37.36
N ALA A 305 27.73 -4.45 -36.63
CA ALA A 305 28.42 -3.19 -36.85
C ALA A 305 29.94 -3.28 -36.58
N GLU A 306 30.41 -4.25 -35.79
CA GLU A 306 31.85 -4.55 -35.64
C GLU A 306 32.42 -5.22 -36.91
N SER A 307 31.65 -6.10 -37.54
CA SER A 307 32.11 -6.99 -38.63
C SER A 307 31.97 -6.45 -40.07
N THR A 308 31.21 -5.36 -40.30
CA THR A 308 30.85 -4.84 -41.65
C THR A 308 30.83 -3.29 -41.69
N ASP A 309 30.53 -2.65 -42.84
CA ASP A 309 30.34 -1.18 -42.92
C ASP A 309 29.17 -0.75 -42.00
N GLY A 310 29.53 -0.35 -40.77
CA GLY A 310 28.60 -0.15 -39.66
C GLY A 310 27.50 0.88 -39.92
N ARG A 311 27.66 1.73 -40.96
CA ARG A 311 26.68 2.74 -41.39
C ARG A 311 25.28 2.19 -41.62
N ARG A 312 25.14 0.98 -42.15
CA ARG A 312 23.83 0.41 -42.48
C ARG A 312 22.99 0.04 -41.25
N TYR A 313 23.60 -0.14 -40.08
CA TYR A 313 22.93 -0.65 -38.88
C TYR A 313 22.59 0.44 -37.85
N LEU A 314 23.12 1.66 -38.01
CA LEU A 314 22.96 2.76 -37.05
C LEU A 314 21.49 3.21 -36.89
N ASP A 315 20.76 3.40 -38.00
CA ASP A 315 19.34 3.80 -37.95
C ASP A 315 18.46 2.74 -37.29
N SER A 316 18.72 1.47 -37.59
CA SER A 316 18.02 0.34 -36.97
C SER A 316 18.28 0.28 -35.46
N LEU A 317 19.52 0.50 -35.04
CA LEU A 317 19.92 0.54 -33.64
C LEU A 317 19.24 1.69 -32.88
N ALA A 318 19.18 2.89 -33.47
CA ALA A 318 18.46 4.03 -32.90
C ALA A 318 16.96 3.72 -32.73
N LYS A 319 16.31 3.18 -33.77
CA LYS A 319 14.88 2.81 -33.74
C LYS A 319 14.56 1.78 -32.66
N LYS A 320 15.38 0.73 -32.52
CA LYS A 320 15.21 -0.31 -31.50
C LYS A 320 15.38 0.22 -30.08
N ARG A 321 16.32 1.16 -29.87
CA ARG A 321 16.51 1.85 -28.57
C ARG A 321 15.28 2.70 -28.19
N THR A 322 14.69 3.42 -29.14
CA THR A 322 13.46 4.18 -28.91
C THR A 322 12.28 3.28 -28.55
N GLN A 323 12.07 2.18 -29.28
CA GLN A 323 11.01 1.21 -28.98
C GLN A 323 11.14 0.62 -27.57
N LEU A 324 12.38 0.33 -27.13
CA LEU A 324 12.63 -0.12 -25.77
C LEU A 324 12.27 0.97 -24.75
N ALA A 325 12.57 2.24 -25.04
CA ALA A 325 12.22 3.38 -24.17
C ALA A 325 10.70 3.58 -24.03
N ASP A 326 9.93 3.45 -25.11
CA ASP A 326 8.47 3.60 -25.08
C ASP A 326 7.80 2.53 -24.21
N LEU A 327 8.23 1.27 -24.34
CA LEU A 327 7.75 0.16 -23.51
C LEU A 327 8.08 0.35 -22.02
N LEU A 328 9.25 0.93 -21.72
CA LEU A 328 9.62 1.29 -20.35
C LEU A 328 8.68 2.36 -19.79
N ASN A 329 8.32 3.38 -20.58
CA ASN A 329 7.41 4.45 -20.18
C ASN A 329 5.99 3.95 -19.87
N ILE A 330 5.43 3.05 -20.70
CA ILE A 330 4.11 2.44 -20.46
C ILE A 330 4.09 1.70 -19.11
N LYS A 331 5.16 0.95 -18.79
CA LYS A 331 5.28 0.28 -17.49
C LYS A 331 5.35 1.27 -16.32
N THR A 332 6.03 2.40 -16.50
CA THR A 332 6.10 3.47 -15.49
C THR A 332 4.72 4.05 -15.21
N GLN A 333 3.92 4.33 -16.24
CA GLN A 333 2.53 4.78 -16.07
C GLN A 333 1.65 3.76 -15.33
N GLY A 334 1.80 2.46 -15.64
CA GLY A 334 1.10 1.41 -14.92
C GLY A 334 1.46 1.34 -13.43
N ALA A 335 2.67 1.75 -13.03
CA ALA A 335 3.06 1.87 -11.63
C ALA A 335 2.39 3.06 -10.93
N LEU A 336 2.18 4.17 -11.65
CA LEU A 336 1.50 5.36 -11.13
C LEU A 336 0.03 5.08 -10.79
N VAL A 337 -0.70 4.34 -11.64
CA VAL A 337 -2.11 3.98 -11.35
C VAL A 337 -2.24 3.14 -10.07
N ARG A 338 -1.27 2.27 -9.78
CA ARG A 338 -1.25 1.46 -8.54
C ARG A 338 -1.06 2.31 -7.28
N SER A 339 -0.53 3.54 -7.41
CA SER A 339 -0.37 4.52 -6.32
C SER A 339 -1.65 5.32 -5.98
N ARG A 340 -2.75 5.09 -6.73
CA ARG A 340 -4.13 5.61 -6.51
C ARG A 340 -4.34 7.13 -6.68
N PHE A 341 -4.15 7.66 -7.89
CA PHE A 341 -4.64 9.00 -8.30
C PHE A 341 -5.21 8.99 -9.73
N GLN A 342 -6.22 9.84 -10.02
CA GLN A 342 -7.02 9.81 -11.26
C GLN A 342 -7.34 11.19 -11.91
N SER A 343 -6.66 12.28 -11.56
CA SER A 343 -6.88 13.60 -12.20
C SER A 343 -5.72 14.02 -13.10
N ALA A 344 -6.04 14.47 -14.32
CA ALA A 344 -5.09 14.90 -15.34
C ALA A 344 -4.29 16.16 -14.95
N ASP A 345 -4.85 17.01 -14.07
CA ASP A 345 -4.23 18.28 -13.65
C ASP A 345 -3.03 18.10 -12.70
N GLN A 346 -2.73 16.86 -12.26
CA GLN A 346 -1.58 16.54 -11.41
C GLN A 346 -0.49 15.73 -12.13
N MET A 347 -0.62 15.54 -13.45
CA MET A 347 0.31 14.75 -14.26
C MET A 347 1.71 15.39 -14.43
N ASP A 348 1.86 16.67 -14.07
CA ASP A 348 3.12 17.43 -14.20
C ASP A 348 4.03 17.41 -12.96
N ALA A 349 3.63 16.75 -11.87
CA ALA A 349 4.50 16.62 -10.69
C ALA A 349 5.46 15.41 -10.83
N PRO A 350 6.72 15.52 -10.35
CA PRO A 350 7.68 14.44 -10.46
C PRO A 350 7.20 13.19 -9.70
N SER A 351 7.18 12.05 -10.41
CA SER A 351 6.81 10.68 -10.01
C SER A 351 7.25 10.26 -8.58
N LYS A 352 8.32 10.85 -8.08
CA LYS A 352 8.93 10.76 -6.76
C LYS A 352 8.06 11.23 -5.57
N PHE A 353 7.32 12.33 -5.68
CA PHE A 353 6.39 12.78 -4.63
C PHE A 353 5.32 11.71 -4.35
N PHE A 354 4.81 11.10 -5.42
CA PHE A 354 3.74 10.10 -5.39
C PHE A 354 4.20 8.76 -4.81
N PHE A 355 5.41 8.29 -5.15
CA PHE A 355 5.98 7.09 -4.55
C PHE A 355 6.40 7.29 -3.08
N ASN A 356 6.86 8.47 -2.70
CA ASN A 356 7.17 8.81 -1.31
C ASN A 356 5.91 8.79 -0.44
N LEU A 357 4.75 9.20 -0.97
CA LEU A 357 3.47 9.13 -0.26
C LEU A 357 3.00 7.68 -0.05
N GLU A 358 3.08 6.83 -1.09
CA GLU A 358 2.77 5.38 -0.98
C GLU A 358 3.68 4.68 0.04
N LYS A 359 4.97 5.04 0.04
CA LYS A 359 6.00 4.45 0.92
C LYS A 359 5.96 4.97 2.35
N LYS A 360 5.68 6.26 2.56
CA LYS A 360 5.42 6.85 3.89
C LYS A 360 4.19 6.21 4.52
N ASN A 361 3.14 5.99 3.72
CA ASN A 361 1.94 5.24 4.13
C ASN A 361 2.21 3.75 4.40
N GLY A 362 3.17 3.12 3.71
CA GLY A 362 3.58 1.74 3.95
C GLY A 362 4.45 1.56 5.20
N GLN A 363 5.44 2.44 5.41
CA GLN A 363 6.36 2.39 6.56
C GLN A 363 5.69 2.79 7.88
N SER A 364 4.83 3.81 7.87
CA SER A 364 4.04 4.20 9.06
C SER A 364 3.09 3.09 9.55
N ARG A 365 2.82 2.08 8.71
CA ARG A 365 1.97 0.93 9.05
C ARG A 365 2.76 -0.29 9.54
N VAL A 366 4.09 -0.23 9.55
CA VAL A 366 4.92 -1.30 10.13
C VAL A 366 4.98 -1.11 11.63
N ILE A 367 4.58 -2.15 12.36
CA ILE A 367 4.67 -2.20 13.81
C ILE A 367 6.05 -2.76 14.15
N HIS A 368 6.94 -1.90 14.61
CA HIS A 368 8.32 -2.25 14.94
C HIS A 368 8.45 -2.91 16.32
N ALA A 369 7.60 -2.52 17.27
CA ALA A 369 7.56 -3.12 18.60
C ALA A 369 6.18 -2.92 19.23
N LEU A 370 5.80 -3.82 20.13
CA LEU A 370 4.62 -3.67 20.99
C LEU A 370 4.95 -4.03 22.44
N ARG A 371 4.27 -3.42 23.40
CA ARG A 371 4.32 -3.87 24.79
C ARG A 371 3.48 -5.13 24.98
N SER A 372 4.08 -6.12 25.63
CA SER A 372 3.40 -7.29 26.18
C SER A 372 2.44 -6.87 27.31
N GLU A 373 1.57 -7.79 27.74
CA GLU A 373 0.67 -7.54 28.88
C GLU A 373 1.41 -7.28 30.20
N SER A 374 2.60 -7.87 30.37
CA SER A 374 3.48 -7.64 31.53
C SER A 374 4.37 -6.41 31.40
N GLY A 375 4.26 -5.63 30.31
CA GLY A 375 5.00 -4.39 30.09
C GLY A 375 6.34 -4.53 29.36
N GLY A 376 6.83 -5.75 29.14
CA GLY A 376 8.05 -6.03 28.36
C GLY A 376 7.89 -5.72 26.86
N LEU A 377 8.96 -5.31 26.18
CA LEU A 377 8.93 -4.92 24.76
C LEU A 377 9.09 -6.14 23.84
N LEU A 378 8.12 -6.35 22.95
CA LEU A 378 8.12 -7.38 21.92
C LEU A 378 8.61 -6.77 20.60
N THR A 379 9.70 -7.31 20.05
CA THR A 379 10.30 -6.87 18.77
C THR A 379 10.25 -7.95 17.69
N ASP A 380 10.03 -9.22 18.06
CA ASP A 380 9.87 -10.31 17.11
C ASP A 380 8.52 -10.21 16.35
N PHE A 381 8.55 -10.49 15.05
CA PHE A 381 7.38 -10.37 14.18
C PHE A 381 6.24 -11.33 14.54
N ALA A 382 6.54 -12.54 15.01
CA ALA A 382 5.53 -13.50 15.42
C ALA A 382 4.87 -13.07 16.73
N ASP A 383 5.65 -12.57 17.70
CA ASP A 383 5.13 -12.09 18.98
C ASP A 383 4.27 -10.83 18.81
N ILE A 384 4.70 -9.88 17.98
CA ILE A 384 3.91 -8.69 17.61
C ILE A 384 2.57 -9.11 16.99
N ARG A 385 2.58 -10.07 16.06
CA ARG A 385 1.35 -10.61 15.44
C ARG A 385 0.42 -11.22 16.48
N LYS A 386 0.95 -12.09 17.34
CA LYS A 386 0.18 -12.76 18.39
C LYS A 386 -0.45 -11.76 19.36
N ARG A 387 0.33 -10.79 19.86
CA ARG A 387 -0.13 -9.72 20.76
C ARG A 387 -1.26 -8.90 20.15
N ALA A 388 -1.14 -8.55 18.87
CA ALA A 388 -2.14 -7.76 18.17
C ALA A 388 -3.44 -8.55 17.91
N VAL A 389 -3.34 -9.82 17.52
CA VAL A 389 -4.52 -10.68 17.34
C VAL A 389 -5.29 -10.84 18.64
N VAL A 390 -4.60 -11.20 19.74
CA VAL A 390 -5.23 -11.37 21.06
C VAL A 390 -5.95 -10.10 21.51
N PHE A 391 -5.34 -8.93 21.28
CA PHE A 391 -5.95 -7.65 21.61
C PHE A 391 -7.29 -7.43 20.91
N TYR A 392 -7.31 -7.54 19.58
CA TYR A 392 -8.52 -7.25 18.80
C TYR A 392 -9.56 -8.36 18.93
N GLU A 393 -9.15 -9.62 19.08
CA GLU A 393 -10.07 -10.71 19.40
C GLU A 393 -10.80 -10.46 20.72
N ASN A 394 -10.07 -10.06 21.77
CA ASN A 394 -10.68 -9.69 23.05
C ASN A 394 -11.54 -8.42 22.93
N LEU A 395 -11.12 -7.42 22.16
CA LEU A 395 -11.90 -6.21 21.94
C LEU A 395 -13.27 -6.51 21.30
N TYR A 396 -13.33 -7.45 20.35
CA TYR A 396 -14.56 -7.77 19.63
C TYR A 396 -15.33 -8.97 20.22
N LYS A 397 -14.90 -9.47 21.38
CA LYS A 397 -15.61 -10.50 22.13
C LYS A 397 -16.85 -9.92 22.80
N ASN A 398 -17.96 -10.65 22.78
CA ASN A 398 -19.20 -10.26 23.46
C ASN A 398 -18.96 -10.23 24.99
N GLU A 399 -19.36 -9.14 25.64
CA GLU A 399 -19.30 -8.98 27.10
C GLU A 399 -20.66 -9.24 27.78
N LEU A 400 -21.76 -9.29 27.02
CA LEU A 400 -23.10 -9.60 27.56
C LEU A 400 -23.25 -11.09 27.86
N GLY A 401 -23.58 -11.39 29.12
CA GLY A 401 -23.98 -12.73 29.57
C GLY A 401 -25.29 -13.22 28.92
N PRO A 402 -25.56 -14.53 28.96
CA PRO A 402 -26.80 -15.11 28.48
C PRO A 402 -28.06 -14.56 29.19
N GLU A 403 -27.91 -14.09 30.43
CA GLU A 403 -28.99 -13.51 31.25
C GLU A 403 -29.25 -12.00 31.03
N TYR A 404 -28.55 -11.34 30.11
CA TYR A 404 -28.79 -9.91 29.84
C TYR A 404 -30.26 -9.66 29.45
N ARG A 405 -30.97 -8.91 30.29
CA ARG A 405 -32.29 -8.34 30.01
C ARG A 405 -32.14 -6.83 30.00
N SER A 406 -32.46 -6.22 28.87
CA SER A 406 -32.55 -4.76 28.79
C SER A 406 -33.66 -4.26 29.71
N ASP A 407 -33.38 -3.25 30.52
CA ASP A 407 -34.40 -2.55 31.31
C ASP A 407 -35.45 -1.96 30.37
N SER A 408 -36.72 -2.33 30.53
CA SER A 408 -37.82 -1.83 29.68
C SER A 408 -37.94 -0.31 29.76
N ASP A 409 -37.62 0.25 30.93
CA ASP A 409 -37.73 1.69 31.19
C ASP A 409 -36.69 2.49 30.42
N PHE A 410 -35.59 1.85 29.99
CA PHE A 410 -34.55 2.51 29.20
C PHE A 410 -35.01 2.83 27.76
N PHE A 411 -35.95 2.06 27.23
CA PHE A 411 -36.51 2.22 25.90
C PHE A 411 -37.87 2.91 25.86
N SER A 412 -38.33 3.46 27.00
CA SER A 412 -39.59 4.20 27.05
C SER A 412 -39.49 5.50 26.23
N ASP A 413 -40.63 5.94 25.70
CA ASP A 413 -40.78 7.27 25.08
C ASP A 413 -39.88 7.53 23.86
N LEU A 414 -39.44 6.48 23.17
CA LEU A 414 -38.74 6.59 21.89
C LEU A 414 -39.71 6.85 20.73
N PRO A 415 -39.35 7.72 19.78
CA PRO A 415 -40.14 7.91 18.56
C PRO A 415 -40.25 6.60 17.78
N GLN A 416 -41.38 6.40 17.12
CA GLN A 416 -41.64 5.21 16.32
C GLN A 416 -41.49 5.53 14.83
N VAL A 417 -40.89 4.62 14.07
CA VAL A 417 -40.90 4.67 12.61
C VAL A 417 -42.34 4.55 12.11
N SER A 418 -42.73 5.41 11.17
CA SER A 418 -44.09 5.38 10.62
C SER A 418 -44.36 4.12 9.80
N GLU A 419 -45.63 3.75 9.64
CA GLU A 419 -46.02 2.57 8.86
C GLU A 419 -45.62 2.72 7.38
N GLU A 420 -45.71 3.93 6.83
CA GLU A 420 -45.33 4.23 5.45
C GLU A 420 -43.83 3.97 5.22
N VAL A 421 -42.98 4.48 6.11
CA VAL A 421 -41.53 4.26 6.04
C VAL A 421 -41.20 2.77 6.20
N ASN A 422 -41.88 2.08 7.13
CA ASN A 422 -41.71 0.64 7.31
C ASN A 422 -42.08 -0.16 6.05
N ALA A 423 -43.15 0.23 5.34
CA ALA A 423 -43.54 -0.39 4.08
C ALA A 423 -42.45 -0.21 3.01
N GLU A 424 -41.86 0.98 2.90
CA GLU A 424 -40.81 1.29 1.92
C GLU A 424 -39.51 0.49 2.15
N ILE A 425 -39.07 0.34 3.39
CA ILE A 425 -37.76 -0.29 3.69
C ILE A 425 -37.82 -1.83 3.73
N SER A 426 -39.02 -2.41 3.81
CA SER A 426 -39.26 -3.84 4.07
C SER A 426 -39.15 -4.77 2.85
N GLY A 427 -39.18 -4.23 1.63
CA GLY A 427 -39.23 -5.02 0.39
C GLY A 427 -37.95 -5.78 0.05
N ALA A 428 -38.02 -6.70 -0.91
CA ALA A 428 -36.82 -7.33 -1.49
C ALA A 428 -35.90 -6.28 -2.15
N LEU A 429 -34.61 -6.58 -2.31
CA LEU A 429 -33.71 -5.68 -3.05
C LEU A 429 -34.12 -5.63 -4.52
N SER A 430 -33.97 -4.46 -5.13
CA SER A 430 -34.18 -4.27 -6.56
C SER A 430 -32.89 -3.88 -7.30
N MET A 431 -32.86 -4.15 -8.61
CA MET A 431 -31.75 -3.73 -9.49
C MET A 431 -31.55 -2.21 -9.47
N GLY A 432 -32.64 -1.44 -9.45
CA GLY A 432 -32.59 0.02 -9.45
C GLY A 432 -31.94 0.58 -8.19
N GLU A 433 -32.29 0.05 -7.02
CA GLU A 433 -31.68 0.46 -5.75
C GLU A 433 -30.18 0.11 -5.70
N MET A 434 -29.81 -1.10 -6.12
CA MET A 434 -28.41 -1.50 -6.15
C MET A 434 -27.60 -0.66 -7.14
N TYR A 435 -28.14 -0.38 -8.32
CA TYR A 435 -27.46 0.47 -9.29
C TYR A 435 -27.27 1.90 -8.76
N LYS A 436 -28.31 2.48 -8.14
CA LYS A 436 -28.23 3.80 -7.47
C LYS A 436 -27.17 3.79 -6.36
N ALA A 437 -27.11 2.73 -5.56
CA ALA A 437 -26.09 2.58 -4.53
C ALA A 437 -24.68 2.49 -5.13
N LEU A 438 -24.49 1.71 -6.20
CA LEU A 438 -23.21 1.56 -6.90
C LEU A 438 -22.70 2.88 -7.49
N GLN A 439 -23.58 3.67 -8.11
CA GLN A 439 -23.21 4.99 -8.65
C GLN A 439 -22.78 5.95 -7.54
N GLY A 440 -23.42 5.88 -6.36
CA GLY A 440 -23.05 6.67 -5.19
C GLY A 440 -21.78 6.21 -4.46
N MET A 441 -21.14 5.11 -4.87
CA MET A 441 -19.90 4.62 -4.27
C MET A 441 -18.67 5.26 -4.93
N GLU A 442 -17.70 5.67 -4.12
CA GLU A 442 -16.45 6.27 -4.60
C GLU A 442 -15.51 5.24 -5.26
N SER A 443 -14.96 5.62 -6.41
CA SER A 443 -13.93 4.88 -7.14
C SER A 443 -12.54 5.01 -6.48
N GLY A 444 -11.62 4.10 -6.81
CA GLY A 444 -10.23 4.17 -6.31
C GLY A 444 -10.03 3.78 -4.85
N LYS A 445 -11.06 3.25 -4.17
CA LYS A 445 -10.97 2.75 -2.78
C LYS A 445 -10.39 1.34 -2.71
N ALA A 446 -9.81 1.01 -1.55
CA ALA A 446 -9.23 -0.31 -1.31
C ALA A 446 -10.30 -1.42 -1.34
N PRO A 447 -10.04 -2.54 -2.04
CA PRO A 447 -10.91 -3.71 -2.00
C PRO A 447 -10.71 -4.53 -0.71
N GLY A 448 -11.67 -5.42 -0.45
CA GLY A 448 -11.58 -6.43 0.60
C GLY A 448 -10.64 -7.58 0.25
N ILE A 449 -10.82 -8.73 0.91
CA ILE A 449 -9.94 -9.90 0.77
C ILE A 449 -9.97 -10.53 -0.64
N ASP A 450 -11.05 -10.32 -1.38
CA ASP A 450 -11.21 -10.81 -2.77
C ASP A 450 -10.40 -9.99 -3.79
N GLY A 451 -9.94 -8.78 -3.42
CA GLY A 451 -9.17 -7.92 -4.30
C GLY A 451 -10.00 -7.20 -5.38
N LEU A 452 -11.34 -7.25 -5.33
CA LEU A 452 -12.22 -6.64 -6.34
C LEU A 452 -12.72 -5.25 -5.88
N PRO A 453 -12.27 -4.14 -6.51
CA PRO A 453 -12.66 -2.79 -6.14
C PRO A 453 -14.03 -2.41 -6.69
N VAL A 454 -14.60 -1.29 -6.23
CA VAL A 454 -15.87 -0.74 -6.75
C VAL A 454 -15.82 -0.52 -8.26
N ASP A 455 -14.66 -0.09 -8.78
CA ASP A 455 -14.41 0.13 -10.20
C ASP A 455 -14.68 -1.10 -11.07
N PHE A 456 -14.42 -2.30 -10.53
CA PHE A 456 -14.72 -3.56 -11.20
C PHE A 456 -16.23 -3.74 -11.38
N TYR A 457 -17.01 -3.55 -10.32
CA TYR A 457 -18.47 -3.65 -10.36
C TYR A 457 -19.10 -2.58 -11.25
N LYS A 458 -18.57 -1.34 -11.24
CA LYS A 458 -19.01 -0.30 -12.17
C LYS A 458 -18.74 -0.67 -13.64
N SER A 459 -17.60 -1.31 -13.91
CA SER A 459 -17.19 -1.67 -15.27
C SER A 459 -17.96 -2.84 -15.85
N PHE A 460 -18.41 -3.77 -15.00
CA PHE A 460 -19.06 -5.03 -15.39
C PHE A 460 -20.48 -5.16 -14.81
N TRP A 461 -21.14 -4.04 -14.52
CA TRP A 461 -22.48 -4.06 -13.91
C TRP A 461 -23.51 -4.75 -14.80
N SER A 462 -23.40 -4.56 -16.12
CA SER A 462 -24.26 -5.22 -17.11
C SER A 462 -24.18 -6.74 -17.08
N GLU A 463 -23.02 -7.30 -16.73
CA GLU A 463 -22.76 -8.73 -16.70
C GLU A 463 -23.05 -9.34 -15.33
N LEU A 464 -22.72 -8.61 -14.25
CA LEU A 464 -22.71 -9.12 -12.88
C LEU A 464 -23.95 -8.72 -12.06
N GLY A 465 -24.67 -7.67 -12.46
CA GLY A 465 -25.65 -7.00 -11.62
C GLY A 465 -26.83 -7.90 -11.22
N GLU A 466 -27.45 -8.57 -12.19
CA GLU A 466 -28.58 -9.48 -11.95
C GLU A 466 -28.15 -10.69 -11.10
N ASP A 467 -27.01 -11.27 -11.44
CA ASP A 467 -26.44 -12.40 -10.70
C ASP A 467 -26.17 -12.03 -9.23
N LEU A 468 -25.61 -10.84 -8.98
CA LEU A 468 -25.35 -10.36 -7.63
C LEU A 468 -26.65 -10.06 -6.87
N LEU A 469 -27.66 -9.50 -7.53
CA LEU A 469 -28.97 -9.28 -6.91
C LEU A 469 -29.58 -10.59 -6.41
N GLU A 470 -29.55 -11.63 -7.24
CA GLU A 470 -30.05 -12.96 -6.88
C GLU A 470 -29.30 -13.53 -5.67
N VAL A 471 -27.96 -13.45 -5.68
CA VAL A 471 -27.11 -13.90 -4.57
C VAL A 471 -27.45 -13.15 -3.27
N LEU A 472 -27.64 -11.83 -3.32
CA LEU A 472 -27.92 -11.03 -2.13
C LEU A 472 -29.33 -11.27 -1.59
N ASN A 473 -30.35 -11.37 -2.45
CA ASN A 473 -31.71 -11.70 -2.01
C ASN A 473 -31.79 -13.10 -1.39
N GLU A 474 -31.15 -14.12 -2.00
CA GLU A 474 -31.02 -15.46 -1.39
C GLU A 474 -30.31 -15.38 -0.03
N SER A 475 -29.23 -14.61 0.05
CA SER A 475 -28.46 -14.45 1.29
C SER A 475 -29.25 -13.79 2.42
N LEU A 476 -30.09 -12.81 2.10
CA LEU A 476 -30.96 -12.14 3.06
C LEU A 476 -32.08 -13.07 3.53
N ALA A 477 -32.69 -13.85 2.62
CA ALA A 477 -33.72 -14.83 2.96
C ALA A 477 -33.19 -15.97 3.84
N GLU A 478 -32.01 -16.51 3.51
CA GLU A 478 -31.37 -17.61 4.23
C GLU A 478 -30.62 -17.18 5.51
N GLY A 479 -30.54 -15.88 5.79
CA GLY A 479 -29.94 -15.38 7.01
C GLY A 479 -28.40 -15.34 7.03
N GLN A 480 -27.74 -15.49 5.87
CA GLN A 480 -26.29 -15.65 5.80
C GLN A 480 -25.70 -15.10 4.50
N LEU A 481 -24.62 -14.31 4.59
CA LEU A 481 -23.87 -13.80 3.43
C LEU A 481 -22.81 -14.79 2.91
N PRO A 482 -22.32 -14.60 1.66
CA PRO A 482 -21.11 -15.26 1.17
C PRO A 482 -19.94 -15.12 2.17
N LEU A 483 -19.08 -16.13 2.25
CA LEU A 483 -17.99 -16.18 3.23
C LEU A 483 -17.04 -14.99 3.06
N SER A 484 -16.78 -14.58 1.82
CA SER A 484 -15.96 -13.38 1.55
C SER A 484 -16.57 -12.10 2.13
N CYS A 485 -17.89 -11.90 2.04
CA CYS A 485 -18.61 -10.75 2.62
C CYS A 485 -18.61 -10.76 4.16
N ARG A 486 -18.50 -11.95 4.74
CA ARG A 486 -18.41 -12.12 6.20
C ARG A 486 -17.02 -11.83 6.74
N ARG A 487 -15.97 -11.82 5.89
CA ARG A 487 -14.57 -11.58 6.27
C ARG A 487 -14.10 -10.16 5.95
N ALA A 488 -13.67 -9.44 6.98
CA ALA A 488 -13.02 -8.14 6.83
C ALA A 488 -11.51 -8.26 7.06
N VAL A 489 -10.69 -7.59 6.25
CA VAL A 489 -9.26 -7.45 6.56
C VAL A 489 -9.08 -6.23 7.44
N LEU A 490 -8.63 -6.40 8.68
CA LEU A 490 -8.31 -5.30 9.58
C LEU A 490 -6.89 -4.81 9.30
N THR A 491 -6.78 -3.59 8.78
CA THR A 491 -5.49 -2.88 8.69
C THR A 491 -5.37 -1.91 9.85
N LEU A 492 -4.16 -1.78 10.40
CA LEU A 492 -3.90 -0.89 11.52
C LEU A 492 -3.31 0.44 11.04
N LEU A 493 -3.88 1.55 11.50
CA LEU A 493 -3.37 2.91 11.26
C LEU A 493 -2.84 3.49 12.57
N PRO A 494 -1.66 4.13 12.57
CA PRO A 494 -1.12 4.76 13.76
C PRO A 494 -1.99 5.96 14.19
N LYS A 495 -2.27 6.08 15.49
CA LYS A 495 -2.80 7.30 16.13
C LYS A 495 -1.64 8.10 16.74
N LYS A 496 -1.92 9.31 17.24
CA LYS A 496 -0.99 10.04 18.12
C LYS A 496 -0.78 9.23 19.42
N GLY A 497 0.42 9.26 19.98
CA GLY A 497 0.77 8.59 21.24
C GLY A 497 1.95 7.61 21.11
N ASP A 498 2.14 6.77 22.14
CA ASP A 498 3.17 5.72 22.16
C ASP A 498 2.75 4.55 21.25
N LEU A 499 3.37 4.43 20.07
CA LEU A 499 3.07 3.37 19.11
C LEU A 499 3.49 1.96 19.59
N THR A 500 4.20 1.85 20.71
CA THR A 500 4.42 0.55 21.37
C THR A 500 3.17 0.07 22.13
N ASP A 501 2.19 0.94 22.40
CA ASP A 501 0.88 0.54 22.90
C ASP A 501 -0.05 0.20 21.72
N ILE A 502 -0.57 -1.03 21.70
CA ILE A 502 -1.53 -1.49 20.69
C ILE A 502 -2.83 -0.64 20.70
N LYS A 503 -3.16 0.03 21.82
CA LYS A 503 -4.32 0.94 21.90
C LYS A 503 -4.15 2.20 21.03
N CYS A 504 -2.90 2.61 20.76
CA CYS A 504 -2.56 3.69 19.85
C CYS A 504 -2.67 3.30 18.36
N TRP A 505 -3.16 2.11 18.05
CA TRP A 505 -3.44 1.67 16.68
C TRP A 505 -4.96 1.60 16.42
N ARG A 506 -5.40 2.30 15.37
CA ARG A 506 -6.80 2.29 14.93
C ARG A 506 -7.03 1.14 13.94
N PRO A 507 -7.98 0.22 14.20
CA PRO A 507 -8.37 -0.77 13.22
C PRO A 507 -9.23 -0.12 12.12
N VAL A 508 -8.98 -0.48 10.87
CA VAL A 508 -9.83 -0.14 9.73
C VAL A 508 -10.19 -1.41 8.98
N SER A 509 -11.49 -1.65 8.81
CA SER A 509 -11.99 -2.83 8.11
C SER A 509 -12.01 -2.62 6.59
N LEU A 510 -11.23 -3.42 5.88
CA LEU A 510 -11.30 -3.52 4.43
C LEU A 510 -12.34 -4.58 4.06
N LEU A 511 -13.55 -4.10 3.79
CA LEU A 511 -14.70 -4.91 3.39
C LEU A 511 -14.74 -5.11 1.87
N CYS A 512 -15.22 -6.27 1.43
CA CYS A 512 -15.47 -6.56 0.01
C CYS A 512 -16.49 -5.59 -0.59
N SER A 513 -16.35 -5.30 -1.88
CA SER A 513 -17.14 -4.25 -2.53
C SER A 513 -18.61 -4.64 -2.73
N ASP A 514 -18.90 -5.93 -2.89
CA ASP A 514 -20.26 -6.49 -2.89
C ASP A 514 -20.95 -6.36 -1.52
N TYR A 515 -20.23 -6.61 -0.41
CA TYR A 515 -20.75 -6.27 0.93
C TYR A 515 -21.03 -4.77 1.06
N LYS A 516 -20.09 -3.92 0.61
CA LYS A 516 -20.26 -2.46 0.66
C LYS A 516 -21.48 -2.02 -0.14
N LEU A 517 -21.71 -2.61 -1.31
CA LEU A 517 -22.87 -2.36 -2.13
C LEU A 517 -24.17 -2.70 -1.38
N LEU A 518 -24.29 -3.92 -0.83
CA LEU A 518 -25.43 -4.30 0.01
C LEU A 518 -25.65 -3.31 1.16
N SER A 519 -24.59 -3.01 1.90
CA SER A 519 -24.67 -2.11 3.06
C SER A 519 -25.08 -0.68 2.67
N LYS A 520 -24.65 -0.20 1.49
CA LYS A 520 -25.02 1.12 0.97
C LYS A 520 -26.48 1.13 0.53
N THR A 521 -26.97 0.06 -0.11
CA THR A 521 -28.37 -0.08 -0.46
C THR A 521 -29.26 -0.03 0.78
N LEU A 522 -28.92 -0.78 1.83
CA LEU A 522 -29.65 -0.75 3.11
C LEU A 522 -29.52 0.60 3.83
N ALA A 523 -28.37 1.26 3.74
CA ALA A 523 -28.20 2.61 4.31
C ALA A 523 -29.07 3.64 3.60
N ASN A 524 -29.24 3.54 2.28
CA ASN A 524 -30.14 4.42 1.54
C ASN A 524 -31.61 4.21 1.95
N ARG A 525 -32.02 2.98 2.30
CA ARG A 525 -33.35 2.72 2.88
C ARG A 525 -33.48 3.32 4.27
N LEU A 526 -32.50 3.09 5.14
CA LEU A 526 -32.51 3.62 6.50
C LEU A 526 -32.53 5.15 6.54
N ALA A 527 -31.85 5.80 5.59
CA ALA A 527 -31.76 7.26 5.51
C ALA A 527 -33.12 7.96 5.55
N GLY A 528 -34.16 7.36 4.94
CA GLY A 528 -35.52 7.92 4.96
C GLY A 528 -36.20 7.90 6.32
N ALA A 529 -35.77 7.03 7.25
CA ALA A 529 -36.31 6.92 8.60
C ALA A 529 -35.59 7.82 9.62
N MET A 530 -34.32 8.16 9.37
CA MET A 530 -33.42 8.74 10.38
C MET A 530 -33.94 10.04 11.00
N ASP A 531 -34.52 10.94 10.20
CA ASP A 531 -34.97 12.25 10.70
C ASP A 531 -36.18 12.13 11.65
N GLY A 532 -37.03 11.13 11.44
CA GLY A 532 -38.21 10.87 12.27
C GLY A 532 -37.89 10.22 13.62
N VAL A 533 -36.74 9.56 13.75
CA VAL A 533 -36.39 8.79 14.96
C VAL A 533 -35.20 9.35 15.76
N ILE A 534 -34.37 10.20 15.15
CA ILE A 534 -33.24 10.84 15.85
C ILE A 534 -33.58 12.28 16.19
N HIS A 535 -33.44 12.66 17.45
CA HIS A 535 -33.72 14.02 17.91
C HIS A 535 -32.74 15.05 17.29
N PRO A 536 -33.15 16.32 17.03
CA PRO A 536 -32.33 17.32 16.34
C PRO A 536 -30.98 17.69 16.98
N ASP A 537 -30.77 17.40 18.25
CA ASP A 537 -29.50 17.65 18.97
C ASP A 537 -28.40 16.65 18.60
N GLN A 538 -28.76 15.51 18.01
CA GLN A 538 -27.87 14.53 17.41
C GLN A 538 -27.84 14.73 15.89
N THR A 539 -26.68 15.11 15.36
CA THR A 539 -26.55 15.43 13.92
C THR A 539 -25.71 14.41 13.15
N TYR A 540 -25.05 13.48 13.86
CA TYR A 540 -24.17 12.52 13.21
C TYR A 540 -24.94 11.50 12.35
N CYS A 541 -24.53 11.40 11.08
CA CYS A 541 -25.10 10.46 10.10
C CYS A 541 -26.63 10.56 9.89
N VAL A 542 -27.23 11.72 10.17
CA VAL A 542 -28.62 12.03 9.81
C VAL A 542 -28.64 12.89 8.54
N PRO A 543 -29.31 12.48 7.45
CA PRO A 543 -29.36 13.26 6.22
C PRO A 543 -29.85 14.69 6.45
N GLY A 544 -29.15 15.67 5.88
CA GLY A 544 -29.52 17.09 5.99
C GLY A 544 -29.02 17.82 7.24
N ARG A 545 -28.38 17.12 8.20
CA ARG A 545 -27.81 17.73 9.41
C ARG A 545 -26.30 17.91 9.30
N SER A 546 -25.75 18.92 10.00
CA SER A 546 -24.33 19.29 9.93
C SER A 546 -23.68 19.39 11.30
N ILE A 547 -22.40 19.01 11.40
CA ILE A 547 -21.59 19.23 12.60
C ILE A 547 -21.48 20.73 12.97
N PHE A 548 -21.58 21.60 11.96
CA PHE A 548 -21.52 23.04 12.17
C PHE A 548 -22.70 23.55 13.00
N ASP A 549 -23.83 22.83 13.00
CA ASP A 549 -25.00 23.17 13.81
C ASP A 549 -24.68 22.98 15.30
N ASN A 550 -24.02 21.86 15.67
CA ASN A 550 -23.58 21.61 17.04
C ASN A 550 -22.55 22.64 17.50
N VAL A 551 -21.55 22.93 16.66
CA VAL A 551 -20.48 23.88 17.00
C VAL A 551 -21.06 25.28 17.21
N SER A 552 -21.98 25.70 16.32
CA SER A 552 -22.65 27.00 16.45
C SER A 552 -23.51 27.05 17.71
N LEU A 553 -24.28 25.99 18.00
CA LEU A 553 -25.08 25.90 19.22
C LEU A 553 -24.23 26.08 20.48
N ILE A 554 -23.11 25.36 20.61
CA ILE A 554 -22.23 25.47 21.78
C ILE A 554 -21.63 26.87 21.90
N ARG A 555 -21.15 27.45 20.79
CA ARG A 555 -20.61 28.81 20.78
C ARG A 555 -21.65 29.82 21.26
N ASP A 556 -22.85 29.78 20.67
CA ASP A 556 -23.90 30.76 20.91
C ASP A 556 -24.43 30.63 22.35
N ILE A 557 -24.54 29.41 22.88
CA ILE A 557 -24.88 29.16 24.30
C ILE A 557 -23.89 29.83 25.24
N LEU A 558 -22.58 29.65 25.01
CA LEU A 558 -21.54 30.25 25.86
C LEU A 558 -21.58 31.78 25.79
N GLU A 559 -21.79 32.34 24.60
CA GLU A 559 -21.85 33.77 24.40
C GLU A 559 -23.09 34.39 25.06
N VAL A 560 -24.28 33.83 24.80
CA VAL A 560 -25.54 34.30 25.38
C VAL A 560 -25.53 34.15 26.91
N SER A 561 -25.09 33.00 27.43
CA SER A 561 -25.02 32.77 28.88
C SER A 561 -24.13 33.81 29.57
N LYS A 562 -23.03 34.20 28.92
CA LYS A 562 -22.17 35.28 29.40
C LYS A 562 -22.85 36.65 29.33
N MET A 563 -23.60 36.95 28.27
CA MET A 563 -24.33 38.23 28.14
C MET A 563 -25.44 38.38 29.19
N VAL A 564 -26.15 37.30 29.50
CA VAL A 564 -27.27 37.30 30.47
C VAL A 564 -26.85 36.93 31.89
N ASN A 565 -25.54 36.76 32.15
CA ASN A 565 -24.96 36.36 33.43
C ASN A 565 -25.63 35.12 34.04
N LEU A 566 -25.77 34.07 33.22
CA LEU A 566 -26.41 32.81 33.59
C LEU A 566 -25.37 31.74 33.92
N ASP A 567 -25.54 31.06 35.05
CA ASP A 567 -24.67 29.96 35.46
C ASP A 567 -24.85 28.76 34.50
N CYS A 568 -23.79 28.48 33.75
CA CYS A 568 -23.77 27.44 32.71
C CYS A 568 -22.52 26.58 32.88
N GLY A 569 -22.69 25.27 32.82
CA GLY A 569 -21.61 24.29 32.74
C GLY A 569 -21.78 23.36 31.54
N LEU A 570 -20.65 22.87 31.04
CA LEU A 570 -20.60 21.86 29.98
C LEU A 570 -19.88 20.61 30.51
N ILE A 571 -20.51 19.44 30.37
CA ILE A 571 -19.89 18.14 30.61
C ILE A 571 -19.64 17.47 29.26
N SER A 572 -18.39 17.15 28.96
CA SER A 572 -18.02 16.41 27.75
C SER A 572 -17.79 14.94 28.07
N LEU A 573 -18.42 14.04 27.30
CA LEU A 573 -18.27 12.59 27.45
C LEU A 573 -17.22 12.05 26.48
N ASP A 574 -16.30 11.25 27.00
CA ASP A 574 -15.32 10.49 26.19
C ASP A 574 -15.59 9.00 26.35
N GLN A 575 -16.04 8.35 25.27
CA GLN A 575 -16.41 6.94 25.26
C GLN A 575 -15.28 6.08 24.70
N GLU A 576 -14.73 5.17 25.52
CA GLU A 576 -13.64 4.31 25.06
C GLU A 576 -14.11 3.37 23.94
N LYS A 577 -13.63 3.62 22.71
CA LYS A 577 -13.84 2.75 21.54
C LYS A 577 -15.33 2.52 21.22
N ALA A 578 -16.14 3.57 21.27
CA ALA A 578 -17.60 3.49 21.20
C ALA A 578 -18.13 2.61 20.04
N PHE A 579 -17.64 2.80 18.82
CA PHE A 579 -18.03 1.99 17.66
C PHE A 579 -17.68 0.50 17.80
N ASP A 580 -16.54 0.17 18.42
CA ASP A 580 -16.06 -1.21 18.54
C ASP A 580 -16.78 -1.98 19.67
N ARG A 581 -17.44 -1.29 20.61
CA ARG A 581 -18.07 -1.89 21.79
C ARG A 581 -19.59 -2.02 21.72
N VAL A 582 -20.24 -1.53 20.66
CA VAL A 582 -21.71 -1.68 20.49
C VAL A 582 -22.10 -3.15 20.43
N GLU A 583 -22.83 -3.62 21.43
CA GLU A 583 -23.29 -5.00 21.49
C GLU A 583 -24.40 -5.27 20.46
N HIS A 584 -24.25 -6.34 19.68
CA HIS A 584 -25.21 -6.64 18.59
C HIS A 584 -26.60 -6.92 19.14
N ARG A 585 -26.70 -7.67 20.25
CA ARG A 585 -27.99 -7.96 20.90
C ARG A 585 -28.70 -6.68 21.35
N TYR A 586 -27.94 -5.74 21.91
CA TYR A 586 -28.47 -4.43 22.28
C TYR A 586 -28.96 -3.67 21.04
N LEU A 587 -28.18 -3.63 19.97
CA LEU A 587 -28.56 -2.95 18.73
C LEU A 587 -29.87 -3.51 18.14
N TRP A 588 -30.12 -4.82 18.21
CA TRP A 588 -31.39 -5.39 17.75
C TRP A 588 -32.58 -4.86 18.56
N ARG A 589 -32.43 -4.78 19.88
CA ARG A 589 -33.48 -4.28 20.80
C ARG A 589 -33.74 -2.80 20.58
N VAL A 590 -32.70 -2.03 20.29
CA VAL A 590 -32.81 -0.61 19.92
C VAL A 590 -33.65 -0.46 18.64
N LEU A 591 -33.35 -1.24 17.59
CA LEU A 591 -34.13 -1.19 16.35
C LEU A 591 -35.59 -1.61 16.56
N GLU A 592 -35.83 -2.64 17.39
CA GLU A 592 -37.19 -3.05 17.79
C GLU A 592 -37.90 -1.91 18.53
N ALA A 593 -37.22 -1.22 19.45
CA ALA A 593 -37.79 -0.13 20.25
C ALA A 593 -38.12 1.13 19.43
N PHE A 594 -37.41 1.39 18.33
CA PHE A 594 -37.75 2.44 17.38
C PHE A 594 -38.88 2.02 16.42
N GLY A 595 -39.39 0.78 16.50
CA GLY A 595 -40.50 0.32 15.66
C GLY A 595 -40.10 -0.08 14.23
N PHE A 596 -38.82 -0.37 13.97
CA PHE A 596 -38.42 -0.90 12.66
C PHE A 596 -39.04 -2.28 12.41
N CYS A 597 -39.50 -2.53 11.20
CA CYS A 597 -40.10 -3.80 10.84
C CYS A 597 -39.11 -4.98 10.94
N GLN A 598 -39.61 -6.16 11.30
CA GLN A 598 -38.77 -7.34 11.54
C GLN A 598 -37.96 -7.75 10.30
N ASN A 599 -38.53 -7.58 9.10
CA ASN A 599 -37.83 -7.87 7.84
C ASN A 599 -36.57 -7.02 7.69
N PHE A 600 -36.66 -5.71 7.95
CA PHE A 600 -35.51 -4.83 7.87
C PHE A 600 -34.47 -5.19 8.96
N ILE A 601 -34.92 -5.42 10.20
CA ILE A 601 -34.04 -5.86 11.30
C ILE A 601 -33.30 -7.15 10.94
N ASN A 602 -33.98 -8.10 10.31
CA ASN A 602 -33.37 -9.35 9.85
C ASN A 602 -32.29 -9.09 8.79
N CYS A 603 -32.54 -8.21 7.82
CA CYS A 603 -31.52 -7.80 6.86
C CYS A 603 -30.27 -7.23 7.55
N ILE A 604 -30.43 -6.43 8.60
CA ILE A 604 -29.30 -5.94 9.39
C ILE A 604 -28.60 -7.08 10.12
N LYS A 605 -29.33 -7.98 10.79
CA LYS A 605 -28.77 -9.15 11.49
C LYS A 605 -27.91 -10.00 10.55
N VAL A 606 -28.32 -10.18 9.30
CA VAL A 606 -27.53 -10.92 8.28
C VAL A 606 -26.15 -10.30 8.03
N LEU A 607 -26.01 -8.97 8.06
CA LEU A 607 -24.71 -8.30 7.89
C LEU A 607 -23.71 -8.61 9.01
N TYR A 608 -24.20 -9.03 10.18
CA TYR A 608 -23.41 -9.36 11.37
C TYR A 608 -23.40 -10.86 11.70
N SER A 609 -24.09 -11.69 10.89
CA SER A 609 -24.17 -13.13 11.09
C SER A 609 -22.87 -13.84 10.70
N GLY A 610 -22.23 -14.52 11.66
CA GLY A 610 -21.05 -15.36 11.42
C GLY A 610 -19.86 -14.59 10.84
N VAL A 611 -19.67 -13.35 11.28
CA VAL A 611 -18.65 -12.44 10.78
C VAL A 611 -17.28 -12.67 11.42
N GLU A 612 -16.24 -12.52 10.60
CA GLU A 612 -14.85 -12.75 10.99
C GLU A 612 -13.98 -11.57 10.56
N SER A 613 -12.92 -11.32 11.34
CA SER A 613 -11.88 -10.37 11.00
C SER A 613 -10.55 -11.07 10.81
N ILE A 614 -9.77 -10.60 9.84
CA ILE A 614 -8.42 -11.09 9.53
C ILE A 614 -7.46 -9.93 9.75
N LEU A 615 -6.60 -10.02 10.77
CA LEU A 615 -5.66 -8.94 11.07
C LEU A 615 -4.49 -8.94 10.08
N LYS A 616 -4.21 -7.77 9.48
CA LYS A 616 -3.04 -7.53 8.64
C LYS A 616 -1.96 -6.80 9.45
N VAL A 617 -0.87 -7.49 9.74
CA VAL A 617 0.27 -6.96 10.48
C VAL A 617 1.55 -7.21 9.69
N ASN A 618 2.37 -6.18 9.52
CA ASN A 618 3.71 -6.28 8.92
C ASN A 618 3.72 -7.08 7.59
N CYS A 619 2.77 -6.75 6.72
CA CYS A 619 2.58 -7.36 5.39
C CYS A 619 2.16 -8.83 5.36
N GLY A 620 1.78 -9.43 6.49
CA GLY A 620 1.16 -10.76 6.58
C GLY A 620 -0.31 -10.71 7.01
N LEU A 621 -1.09 -11.72 6.63
CA LEU A 621 -2.43 -11.98 7.17
C LEU A 621 -2.31 -12.98 8.33
N CYS A 622 -3.02 -12.71 9.41
CA CYS A 622 -3.14 -13.62 10.55
C CYS A 622 -4.31 -14.60 10.36
N ALA A 623 -4.49 -15.54 11.30
CA ALA A 623 -5.69 -16.38 11.33
C ALA A 623 -6.96 -15.52 11.54
N PRO A 624 -8.10 -15.90 10.95
CA PRO A 624 -9.38 -15.23 11.22
C PRO A 624 -9.81 -15.40 12.69
N PHE A 625 -10.45 -14.38 13.25
CA PHE A 625 -11.11 -14.45 14.55
C PHE A 625 -12.54 -13.90 14.45
N LYS A 626 -13.43 -14.35 15.34
CA LYS A 626 -14.85 -13.97 15.33
C LYS A 626 -15.05 -12.54 15.82
N VAL A 627 -15.98 -11.81 15.19
CA VAL A 627 -16.42 -10.50 15.68
C VAL A 627 -17.84 -10.65 16.24
N GLN A 628 -18.01 -10.42 17.54
CA GLN A 628 -19.27 -10.65 18.25
C GLN A 628 -19.94 -9.36 18.73
N ARG A 629 -19.22 -8.23 18.68
CA ARG A 629 -19.72 -6.88 18.95
C ARG A 629 -19.03 -5.85 18.07
N GLY A 630 -19.52 -4.63 18.15
CA GLY A 630 -19.06 -3.47 17.40
C GLY A 630 -19.74 -3.34 16.03
N VAL A 631 -19.87 -2.09 15.58
CA VAL A 631 -20.31 -1.77 14.22
C VAL A 631 -19.10 -1.65 13.29
N ARG A 632 -19.24 -2.14 12.06
CA ARG A 632 -18.10 -2.27 11.12
C ARG A 632 -17.62 -0.90 10.59
N GLN A 633 -16.47 -0.43 11.06
CA GLN A 633 -15.86 0.79 10.51
C GLN A 633 -15.59 0.67 9.00
N GLY A 634 -16.03 1.64 8.20
CA GLY A 634 -15.94 1.61 6.73
C GLY A 634 -17.14 1.01 6.02
N CYS A 635 -18.19 0.63 6.76
CA CYS A 635 -19.51 0.30 6.24
C CYS A 635 -20.40 1.55 6.18
N SER A 636 -21.14 1.74 5.09
CA SER A 636 -22.02 2.90 4.89
C SER A 636 -23.16 3.00 5.91
N LEU A 637 -23.53 1.87 6.51
CA LEU A 637 -24.65 1.75 7.44
C LEU A 637 -24.24 1.97 8.91
N SER A 638 -22.96 1.77 9.23
CA SER A 638 -22.49 1.72 10.63
C SER A 638 -22.62 3.05 11.36
N GLY A 639 -22.53 4.19 10.67
CA GLY A 639 -22.75 5.49 11.28
C GLY A 639 -24.19 5.68 11.77
N MET A 640 -25.17 5.39 10.90
CA MET A 640 -26.60 5.46 11.24
C MET A 640 -26.99 4.48 12.36
N LEU A 641 -26.46 3.25 12.32
CA LEU A 641 -26.68 2.26 13.38
C LEU A 641 -26.10 2.72 14.72
N TYR A 642 -24.97 3.42 14.71
CA TYR A 642 -24.40 3.99 15.92
C TYR A 642 -25.25 5.14 16.47
N SER A 643 -25.72 6.05 15.61
CA SER A 643 -26.64 7.12 16.03
C SER A 643 -27.91 6.56 16.67
N LEU A 644 -28.49 5.51 16.10
CA LEU A 644 -29.61 4.79 16.71
C LEU A 644 -29.23 4.14 18.05
N ALA A 645 -28.05 3.52 18.13
CA ALA A 645 -27.61 2.85 19.35
C ALA A 645 -27.43 3.79 20.54
N ILE A 646 -26.95 5.03 20.33
CA ILE A 646 -26.74 5.98 21.42
C ILE A 646 -28.00 6.77 21.79
N GLU A 647 -28.97 6.87 20.87
CA GLU A 647 -30.16 7.72 21.03
C GLU A 647 -31.01 7.42 22.28
N PRO A 648 -31.22 6.15 22.72
CA PRO A 648 -31.92 5.88 23.97
C PRO A 648 -31.26 6.49 25.21
N LEU A 649 -29.93 6.50 25.27
CA LEU A 649 -29.21 7.20 26.35
C LEU A 649 -29.46 8.70 26.29
N LEU A 650 -29.37 9.29 25.10
CA LEU A 650 -29.63 10.71 24.91
C LEU A 650 -31.06 11.09 25.30
N GLN A 651 -32.03 10.22 24.98
CA GLN A 651 -33.42 10.41 25.38
C GLN A 651 -33.59 10.40 26.91
N GLN A 652 -32.95 9.46 27.61
CA GLN A 652 -33.00 9.41 29.07
C GLN A 652 -32.38 10.65 29.71
N ILE A 653 -31.30 11.19 29.13
CA ILE A 653 -30.70 12.45 29.57
C ILE A 653 -31.68 13.61 29.36
N ARG A 654 -32.29 13.71 28.17
CA ARG A 654 -33.27 14.77 27.85
C ARG A 654 -34.48 14.79 28.78
N VAL A 655 -35.01 13.62 29.13
CA VAL A 655 -36.21 13.50 29.97
C VAL A 655 -35.91 13.79 31.44
N LYS A 656 -34.71 13.42 31.93
CA LYS A 656 -34.39 13.49 33.36
C LYS A 656 -33.63 14.74 33.78
N LEU A 657 -32.82 15.33 32.90
CA LEU A 657 -32.09 16.56 33.21
C LEU A 657 -32.97 17.79 33.04
N TYR A 658 -32.79 18.77 33.92
CA TYR A 658 -33.40 20.08 33.73
C TYR A 658 -32.71 20.84 32.59
N GLY A 659 -31.38 20.78 32.54
CA GLY A 659 -30.56 21.39 31.49
C GLY A 659 -30.38 22.90 31.65
N LEU A 660 -30.09 23.57 30.54
CA LEU A 660 -29.91 25.01 30.46
C LEU A 660 -31.18 25.70 29.97
N CYS A 661 -31.71 26.64 30.75
CA CYS A 661 -32.86 27.44 30.38
C CYS A 661 -32.40 28.85 29.99
N LEU A 662 -32.48 29.20 28.71
CA LEU A 662 -32.17 30.55 28.24
C LEU A 662 -33.40 31.46 28.38
N PRO A 663 -33.22 32.76 28.72
CA PRO A 663 -34.33 33.70 28.80
C PRO A 663 -35.13 33.74 27.48
N ASN A 664 -36.46 33.67 27.58
CA ASN A 664 -37.39 33.65 26.44
C ASN A 664 -37.29 32.42 25.51
N CYS A 665 -36.54 31.38 25.87
CA CYS A 665 -36.59 30.09 25.19
C CYS A 665 -37.70 29.20 25.77
N VAL A 666 -38.48 28.59 24.88
CA VAL A 666 -39.60 27.71 25.23
C VAL A 666 -39.14 26.32 25.69
N LYS A 667 -37.96 25.88 25.25
CA LYS A 667 -37.38 24.57 25.58
C LYS A 667 -36.03 24.73 26.25
N ASN A 668 -35.79 23.88 27.24
CA ASN A 668 -34.47 23.74 27.85
C ASN A 668 -33.52 23.02 26.90
N LEU A 669 -32.28 23.48 26.86
CA LEU A 669 -31.20 22.86 26.12
C LEU A 669 -30.45 21.91 27.05
N THR A 670 -30.47 20.62 26.76
CA THR A 670 -29.92 19.59 27.65
C THR A 670 -28.62 19.00 27.13
N LEU A 671 -28.52 18.76 25.82
CA LEU A 671 -27.31 18.18 25.22
C LEU A 671 -27.13 18.57 23.76
N SER A 672 -25.93 18.30 23.25
CA SER A 672 -25.57 18.32 21.84
C SER A 672 -24.68 17.10 21.56
N ALA A 673 -24.99 16.33 20.51
CA ALA A 673 -24.31 15.08 20.20
C ALA A 673 -23.83 15.02 18.75
N TYR A 674 -22.61 14.52 18.58
CA TYR A 674 -22.03 14.16 17.29
C TYR A 674 -21.25 12.85 17.44
N ALA A 675 -21.86 11.73 17.04
CA ALA A 675 -21.28 10.40 17.24
C ALA A 675 -21.02 10.13 18.73
N ASP A 676 -19.80 9.76 19.10
CA ASP A 676 -19.35 9.53 20.47
C ASP A 676 -19.10 10.82 21.27
N ASP A 677 -18.92 11.95 20.60
CA ASP A 677 -18.75 13.26 21.23
C ASP A 677 -20.11 13.80 21.70
N VAL A 678 -20.39 13.68 22.99
CA VAL A 678 -21.62 14.19 23.62
C VAL A 678 -21.26 15.29 24.60
N ILE A 679 -21.91 16.45 24.45
CA ILE A 679 -21.79 17.59 25.34
C ILE A 679 -23.13 17.79 26.04
N ILE A 680 -23.11 17.73 27.37
CA ILE A 680 -24.28 17.94 28.23
C ILE A 680 -24.20 19.34 28.81
N MET A 681 -25.32 20.06 28.73
CA MET A 681 -25.48 21.42 29.22
C MET A 681 -26.19 21.38 30.58
N ILE A 682 -25.60 22.03 31.57
CA ILE A 682 -26.12 22.05 32.94
C ILE A 682 -26.23 23.48 33.46
N SER A 683 -27.19 23.71 34.35
CA SER A 683 -27.33 24.98 35.08
C SER A 683 -27.33 24.81 36.60
N ARG A 684 -27.43 23.56 37.10
CA ARG A 684 -27.55 23.27 38.53
C ARG A 684 -26.71 22.07 38.95
N GLN A 685 -26.28 22.06 40.21
CA GLN A 685 -25.58 20.90 40.80
C GLN A 685 -26.43 19.61 40.76
N SER A 686 -27.76 19.74 40.85
CA SER A 686 -28.69 18.60 40.73
C SER A 686 -28.61 17.91 39.38
N ASP A 687 -28.33 18.64 38.29
CA ASP A 687 -28.18 18.05 36.95
C ASP A 687 -27.00 17.09 36.90
N ILE A 688 -25.90 17.40 37.60
CA ILE A 688 -24.73 16.53 37.70
C ILE A 688 -25.09 15.22 38.42
N GLN A 689 -25.83 15.30 39.52
CA GLN A 689 -26.25 14.12 40.28
C GLN A 689 -27.18 13.22 39.46
N VAL A 690 -28.17 13.81 38.79
CA VAL A 690 -29.08 13.08 37.90
C VAL A 690 -28.33 12.46 36.73
N PHE A 691 -27.41 13.21 36.11
CA PHE A 691 -26.57 12.71 35.03
C PHE A 691 -25.76 11.49 35.48
N CYS A 692 -25.07 11.56 36.62
CA CYS A 692 -24.33 10.42 37.16
C CYS A 692 -25.23 9.21 37.42
N GLN A 693 -26.45 9.40 37.93
CA GLN A 693 -27.40 8.30 38.14
C GLN A 693 -27.88 7.66 36.85
N VAL A 694 -28.11 8.45 35.79
CA VAL A 694 -28.49 7.94 34.47
C VAL A 694 -27.33 7.21 33.82
N TYR A 695 -26.14 7.79 33.85
CA TYR A 695 -24.95 7.26 33.17
C TYR A 695 -24.38 6.02 33.86
N LEU A 696 -24.42 5.92 35.20
CA LEU A 696 -23.92 4.77 35.96
C LEU A 696 -24.88 3.57 35.99
N LYS A 697 -26.13 3.73 35.52
CA LYS A 697 -27.10 2.63 35.37
C LYS A 697 -26.94 1.85 34.06
N LEU A 698 -26.15 2.38 33.13
CA LEU A 698 -25.67 1.71 31.91
C LEU A 698 -24.41 0.90 32.22
#